data_AF-A0A7Y4P1J5-F1
#
_entry.id   AF-A0A7Y4P1J5-F1
#
_cell.length_a   1.000
_cell.length_b   1.000
_cell.length_c   1.000
_cell.angle_alpha   90.00
_cell.angle_beta   90.00
_cell.angle_gamma   90.00
#
_symmetry.space_group_name_H-M   'P 1'
#
loop_
_entity.id
_entity.type
_entity.pdbx_description
1 polymer ?
#
loop_
_entity_poly.entity_id
_entity_poly.type
_entity_poly.pdbx_seq_one_letter_code
_entity_poly.pdbx_strand_id
1 'polypeptide(L)'
;MDLRDQWNRLLPHAQPLGDDLLARYAEQHRHYHDQRHLTEVLRTVDELADAADDPDTVRLAAWFHDAIYDPQADPGENEEVSAQLAELELAAYGVDAAQVEEVGRLVRLTAKHDCAPDDKNGAVLCDADLRILSLPAERYDEYAAGIRQEYAHISDRDFARGRMSFLQGLAETPLYATDRGHADWEQTARANLEREIESWGPKAARPIGGLIPIVYFGAALGVVVAASVLLGRGLGAASKWPADPNEVTGFPVWAPVAGTLAATGLACAWFRRARQKLLAIPALVFAVLGVLGVGLCWWHWPAAQPGAAMSERWPYLMLASIALILAGGLLALARRLRRAPPYSQSPPQWLGVAATAVCGALLAWIVVSAGEPFVQARLETANTVSTTTTAAPTQQPVQLDGTLAWTREVPAAGAIAGTAGGVAELRSDGVVMSDANTGQIRWRYARADVNDAASRGSKGLLVSGDGRIVAANLPYAAYRAPTGIDLPTYAVLNAVSGEVLTEVHTDGRALAVDQNQLLIAEGNYVAAHGVSNPTHWRTRLRCNVTQGELMGDQAVVVDACAGNGAVVRGLDLKTGDQRWEVKLGDRFDLSAELDPETWVGDLVAVPDTREVAGLIWTASAGGTLYQWSIDVGDGRVSWSTPVPGTPRPRLGPASCDAQLAATHTSLVLITCRNATDPTQPQTYDVSAASPADGTPQWHHLLQVPPRLQQPEYARDGFALLPDGRVVTLMPQVNGSCSPVMIGTAGIQPHPILPGASAKSVARSEEVTCNKPATTVAGARPVFSDGTRLFALN
;
A
#
# COMPACT_ATOMS: atom_id res chain seq x y z
N MET A 1 -58.44 -0.23 59.90
CA MET A 1 -58.33 0.68 61.07
C MET A 1 -58.16 2.08 60.52
N ASP A 2 -58.76 3.08 61.16
CA ASP A 2 -58.51 4.49 60.80
C ASP A 2 -57.01 4.80 60.95
N LEU A 3 -56.43 5.55 60.01
CA LEU A 3 -55.03 5.95 60.05
C LEU A 3 -54.73 6.79 61.30
N ARG A 4 -55.68 7.62 61.73
CA ARG A 4 -55.57 8.38 62.99
C ARG A 4 -55.48 7.47 64.21
N ASP A 5 -56.27 6.40 64.25
CA ASP A 5 -56.20 5.43 65.36
C ASP A 5 -54.87 4.67 65.38
N GLN A 6 -54.29 4.39 64.21
CA GLN A 6 -52.98 3.77 64.11
C GLN A 6 -51.89 4.71 64.65
N TRP A 7 -51.90 5.97 64.21
CA TRP A 7 -50.97 6.99 64.71
C TRP A 7 -51.11 7.21 66.22
N ASN A 8 -52.33 7.35 66.73
CA ASN A 8 -52.59 7.59 68.14
C ASN A 8 -52.14 6.45 69.06
N ARG A 9 -52.04 5.21 68.54
CA ARG A 9 -51.44 4.10 69.30
C ARG A 9 -49.92 4.13 69.25
N LEU A 10 -49.35 4.53 68.12
CA LEU A 10 -47.91 4.58 67.90
C LEU A 10 -47.26 5.74 68.67
N LEU A 11 -47.87 6.93 68.65
CA LEU A 11 -47.39 8.13 69.34
C LEU A 11 -48.54 8.92 69.99
N PRO A 12 -49.06 8.48 71.16
CA PRO A 12 -50.30 8.98 71.77
C PRO A 12 -50.31 10.45 72.19
N HIS A 13 -49.16 11.14 72.20
CA HIS A 13 -49.04 12.55 72.60
C HIS A 13 -48.79 13.49 71.42
N ALA A 14 -48.80 12.98 70.18
CA ALA A 14 -48.46 13.71 68.97
C ALA A 14 -49.60 13.72 67.94
N GLN A 15 -50.87 13.80 68.38
CA GLN A 15 -52.01 13.85 67.45
C GLN A 15 -51.90 14.93 66.37
N PRO A 16 -51.47 16.19 66.69
CA PRO A 16 -51.35 17.23 65.66
C PRO A 16 -50.37 16.88 64.55
N LEU A 17 -49.29 16.14 64.85
CA LEU A 17 -48.31 15.70 63.87
C LEU A 17 -48.89 14.63 62.93
N GLY A 18 -49.67 13.68 63.47
CA GLY A 18 -50.38 12.70 62.65
C GLY A 18 -51.40 13.35 61.71
N ASP A 19 -52.14 14.36 62.19
CA ASP A 19 -53.05 15.13 61.34
C ASP A 19 -52.32 15.94 60.25
N ASP A 20 -51.15 16.50 60.55
CA ASP A 20 -50.29 17.19 59.57
C ASP A 20 -49.79 16.24 58.47
N LEU A 21 -49.29 15.05 58.85
CA LEU A 21 -48.87 14.03 57.90
C LEU A 21 -50.03 13.59 57.00
N LEU A 22 -51.22 13.34 57.57
CA LEU A 22 -52.41 13.01 56.77
C LEU A 22 -52.80 14.12 55.80
N ALA A 23 -52.63 15.39 56.19
CA ALA A 23 -52.89 16.52 55.30
C ALA A 23 -51.90 16.56 54.12
N ARG A 24 -50.62 16.25 54.35
CA ARG A 24 -49.59 16.13 53.29
C ARG A 24 -49.94 15.01 52.31
N TYR A 25 -50.30 13.83 52.80
CA TYR A 25 -50.76 12.72 51.95
C TYR A 25 -52.11 12.99 51.26
N ALA A 26 -52.79 14.10 51.55
CA ALA A 26 -54.02 14.53 50.89
C ALA A 26 -53.81 15.70 49.90
N GLU A 27 -52.57 16.11 49.63
CA GLU A 27 -52.27 17.16 48.65
C GLU A 27 -52.75 16.78 47.25
N GLN A 28 -53.34 17.74 46.52
CA GLN A 28 -54.07 17.47 45.26
C GLN A 28 -53.21 16.97 44.10
N HIS A 29 -51.90 17.21 44.13
CA HIS A 29 -50.97 16.76 43.08
C HIS A 29 -50.55 15.30 43.23
N ARG A 30 -50.85 14.66 44.37
CA ARG A 30 -50.56 13.25 44.64
C ARG A 30 -51.68 12.39 44.05
N HIS A 31 -51.30 11.44 43.20
CA HIS A 31 -52.23 10.52 42.54
C HIS A 31 -51.97 9.06 42.92
N TYR A 32 -50.74 8.72 43.27
CA TYR A 32 -50.37 7.44 43.84
C TYR A 32 -49.84 7.60 45.27
N HIS A 33 -48.96 8.57 45.52
CA HIS A 33 -48.32 8.76 46.83
C HIS A 33 -49.25 9.47 47.83
N ASP A 34 -50.46 8.92 48.00
CA ASP A 34 -51.56 9.44 48.79
C ASP A 34 -51.82 8.61 50.08
N GLN A 35 -52.90 8.91 50.81
CA GLN A 35 -53.27 8.17 52.02
C GLN A 35 -53.55 6.66 51.78
N ARG A 36 -53.92 6.27 50.55
CA ARG A 36 -54.10 4.85 50.20
C ARG A 36 -52.75 4.15 50.13
N HIS A 37 -51.74 4.76 49.52
CA HIS A 37 -50.36 4.24 49.54
C HIS A 37 -49.86 4.07 50.97
N LEU A 38 -49.98 5.11 51.81
CA LEU A 38 -49.59 5.02 53.22
C LEU A 38 -50.30 3.86 53.96
N THR A 39 -51.60 3.68 53.73
CA THR A 39 -52.36 2.56 54.32
C THR A 39 -51.85 1.20 53.84
N GLU A 40 -51.52 1.09 52.54
CA GLU A 40 -51.00 -0.13 51.93
C GLU A 40 -49.62 -0.49 52.52
N VAL A 41 -48.71 0.49 52.65
CA VAL A 41 -47.38 0.34 53.27
C VAL A 41 -47.50 -0.09 54.73
N LEU A 42 -48.26 0.63 55.56
CA LEU A 42 -48.42 0.31 56.99
C LEU A 42 -48.99 -1.09 57.22
N ARG A 43 -49.98 -1.50 56.41
CA ARG A 43 -50.52 -2.86 56.46
C ARG A 43 -49.44 -3.90 56.13
N THR A 44 -48.56 -3.62 55.17
CA THR A 44 -47.48 -4.54 54.82
C THR A 44 -46.37 -4.58 55.87
N VAL A 45 -46.06 -3.46 56.53
CA VAL A 45 -45.21 -3.45 57.73
C VAL A 45 -45.81 -4.34 58.82
N ASP A 46 -47.13 -4.27 59.05
CA ASP A 46 -47.81 -5.15 60.01
C ASP A 46 -47.75 -6.64 59.62
N GLU A 47 -47.86 -6.96 58.32
CA GLU A 47 -47.72 -8.33 57.79
C GLU A 47 -46.30 -8.90 57.93
N LEU A 48 -45.30 -8.01 57.97
CA LEU A 48 -43.88 -8.33 58.07
C LEU A 48 -43.28 -8.02 59.45
N ALA A 49 -44.10 -7.68 60.45
CA ALA A 49 -43.62 -7.22 61.75
C ALA A 49 -42.68 -8.23 62.43
N ASP A 50 -42.91 -9.54 62.28
CA ASP A 50 -42.05 -10.59 62.84
C ASP A 50 -40.64 -10.64 62.22
N ALA A 51 -40.44 -9.99 61.07
CA ALA A 51 -39.16 -9.91 60.37
C ALA A 51 -38.35 -8.65 60.73
N ALA A 52 -38.96 -7.65 61.38
CA ALA A 52 -38.27 -6.45 61.85
C ALA A 52 -37.75 -6.63 63.29
N ASP A 53 -36.61 -6.02 63.61
CA ASP A 53 -36.11 -5.99 64.99
C ASP A 53 -36.89 -4.97 65.85
N ASP A 54 -37.33 -3.87 65.24
CA ASP A 54 -38.21 -2.86 65.86
C ASP A 54 -39.33 -2.41 64.90
N PRO A 55 -40.47 -3.12 64.91
CA PRO A 55 -41.61 -2.82 64.04
C PRO A 55 -42.22 -1.43 64.28
N ASP A 56 -42.16 -0.88 65.50
CA ASP A 56 -42.74 0.44 65.79
C ASP A 56 -41.90 1.57 65.19
N THR A 57 -40.57 1.42 65.22
CA THR A 57 -39.66 2.32 64.51
C THR A 57 -39.87 2.27 62.98
N VAL A 58 -40.09 1.07 62.42
CA VAL A 58 -40.41 0.92 61.00
C VAL A 58 -41.76 1.57 60.65
N ARG A 59 -42.78 1.45 61.52
CA ARG A 59 -44.06 2.15 61.34
C ARG A 59 -43.88 3.66 61.35
N LEU A 60 -43.08 4.20 62.28
CA LEU A 60 -42.77 5.64 62.28
C LEU A 60 -42.11 6.05 60.97
N ALA A 61 -41.10 5.33 60.49
CA ALA A 61 -40.47 5.61 59.20
C ALA A 61 -41.46 5.53 58.02
N ALA A 62 -42.36 4.55 58.01
CA ALA A 62 -43.40 4.44 57.00
C ALA A 62 -44.36 5.65 56.98
N TRP A 63 -44.63 6.28 58.12
CA TRP A 63 -45.44 7.51 58.16
C TRP A 63 -44.72 8.73 57.55
N PHE A 64 -43.39 8.73 57.54
CA PHE A 64 -42.61 9.86 57.03
C PHE A 64 -42.05 9.66 55.63
N HIS A 65 -41.92 8.43 55.11
CA HIS A 65 -41.10 8.16 53.92
C HIS A 65 -41.42 9.00 52.67
N ASP A 66 -42.70 9.39 52.49
CA ASP A 66 -43.19 10.26 51.41
C ASP A 66 -43.93 11.49 51.93
N ALA A 67 -43.68 11.89 53.18
CA ALA A 67 -44.33 13.05 53.80
C ALA A 67 -44.07 14.33 53.01
N ILE A 68 -42.89 14.46 52.40
CA ILE A 68 -42.57 15.46 51.39
C ILE A 68 -42.47 14.77 50.03
N TYR A 69 -43.23 15.27 49.05
CA TYR A 69 -43.26 14.70 47.71
C TYR A 69 -43.48 15.77 46.64
N ASP A 70 -42.42 16.06 45.89
CA ASP A 70 -42.46 16.83 44.65
C ASP A 70 -41.95 15.96 43.49
N PRO A 71 -42.79 15.62 42.49
CA PRO A 71 -42.36 14.89 41.29
C PRO A 71 -41.28 15.58 40.44
N GLN A 72 -40.98 16.85 40.71
CA GLN A 72 -39.95 17.63 40.02
C GLN A 72 -38.62 17.74 40.80
N ALA A 73 -38.57 17.24 42.04
CA ALA A 73 -37.35 17.25 42.86
C ALA A 73 -36.26 16.36 42.25
N ASP A 74 -35.00 16.64 42.61
CA ASP A 74 -33.88 15.80 42.18
C ASP A 74 -33.96 14.40 42.85
N PRO A 75 -33.42 13.34 42.23
CA PRO A 75 -33.50 11.99 42.79
C PRO A 75 -32.92 11.91 44.23
N GLY A 76 -33.71 11.42 45.19
CA GLY A 76 -33.34 11.29 46.60
C GLY A 76 -33.65 12.52 47.46
N GLU A 77 -34.06 13.65 46.87
CA GLU A 77 -34.33 14.89 47.61
C GLU A 77 -35.62 14.78 48.43
N ASN A 78 -36.68 14.14 47.90
CA ASN A 78 -37.93 13.92 48.64
C ASN A 78 -37.70 13.10 49.90
N GLU A 79 -36.91 12.03 49.79
CA GLU A 79 -36.57 11.13 50.89
C GLU A 79 -35.68 11.83 51.92
N GLU A 80 -34.70 12.63 51.49
CA GLU A 80 -33.84 13.40 52.41
C GLU A 80 -34.64 14.44 53.19
N VAL A 81 -35.50 15.22 52.53
CA VAL A 81 -36.31 16.25 53.21
C VAL A 81 -37.37 15.60 54.11
N SER A 82 -37.95 14.47 53.70
CA SER A 82 -38.85 13.67 54.53
C SER A 82 -38.16 13.11 55.78
N ALA A 83 -36.90 12.65 55.66
CA ALA A 83 -36.10 12.21 56.80
C ALA A 83 -35.79 13.34 57.77
N GLN A 84 -35.40 14.52 57.26
CA GLN A 84 -35.15 15.71 58.08
C GLN A 84 -36.42 16.17 58.81
N LEU A 85 -37.58 16.10 58.14
CA LEU A 85 -38.88 16.36 58.77
C LEU A 85 -39.14 15.38 59.92
N ALA A 86 -38.90 14.08 59.70
CA ALA A 86 -39.05 13.06 60.73
C ALA A 86 -38.13 13.33 61.93
N GLU A 87 -36.86 13.63 61.67
CA GLU A 87 -35.85 13.90 62.70
C GLU A 87 -36.22 15.11 63.56
N LEU A 88 -36.68 16.19 62.92
CA LEU A 88 -37.07 17.42 63.60
C LEU A 88 -38.34 17.23 64.43
N GLU A 89 -39.40 16.69 63.83
CA GLU A 89 -40.71 16.59 64.46
C GLU A 89 -40.71 15.54 65.57
N LEU A 90 -40.17 14.34 65.35
CA LEU A 90 -40.15 13.29 66.37
C LEU A 90 -39.33 13.70 67.60
N ALA A 91 -38.20 14.40 67.41
CA ALA A 91 -37.42 14.94 68.52
C ALA A 91 -38.23 16.00 69.31
N ALA A 92 -38.99 16.86 68.64
CA ALA A 92 -39.84 17.86 69.29
C ALA A 92 -40.96 17.24 70.14
N TYR A 93 -41.44 16.05 69.76
CA TYR A 93 -42.43 15.28 70.53
C TYR A 93 -41.81 14.30 71.55
N GLY A 94 -40.49 14.35 71.76
CA GLY A 94 -39.80 13.62 72.83
C GLY A 94 -39.53 12.14 72.56
N VAL A 95 -39.49 11.72 71.29
CA VAL A 95 -39.01 10.39 70.90
C VAL A 95 -37.52 10.26 71.19
N ASP A 96 -37.07 9.07 71.61
CA ASP A 96 -35.66 8.82 71.95
C ASP A 96 -34.74 9.11 70.75
N ALA A 97 -33.59 9.74 71.03
CA ALA A 97 -32.69 10.20 69.97
C ALA A 97 -32.19 9.07 69.05
N ALA A 98 -31.94 7.86 69.58
CA ALA A 98 -31.50 6.73 68.77
C ALA A 98 -32.62 6.23 67.86
N GLN A 99 -33.87 6.26 68.32
CA GLN A 99 -35.04 5.92 67.52
C GLN A 99 -35.27 6.98 66.42
N VAL A 100 -35.10 8.26 66.73
CA VAL A 100 -35.21 9.36 65.74
C VAL A 100 -34.16 9.21 64.63
N GLU A 101 -32.92 8.93 65.00
CA GLU A 101 -31.83 8.67 64.03
C GLU A 101 -32.13 7.46 63.15
N GLU A 102 -32.66 6.37 63.73
CA GLU A 102 -33.04 5.19 62.96
C GLU A 102 -34.22 5.47 62.01
N VAL A 103 -35.24 6.22 62.44
CA VAL A 103 -36.34 6.65 61.55
C VAL A 103 -35.79 7.46 60.37
N GLY A 104 -34.93 8.43 60.63
CA GLY A 104 -34.31 9.24 59.58
C GLY A 104 -33.46 8.40 58.62
N ARG A 105 -32.71 7.41 59.13
CA ARG A 105 -31.95 6.47 58.29
C ARG A 105 -32.85 5.62 57.42
N LEU A 106 -33.92 5.05 57.98
CA LEU A 106 -34.88 4.21 57.27
C LEU A 106 -35.61 4.99 56.17
N VAL A 107 -36.01 6.24 56.43
CA VAL A 107 -36.62 7.09 55.39
C VAL A 107 -35.64 7.36 54.25
N ARG A 108 -34.36 7.67 54.53
CA ARG A 108 -33.36 7.86 53.46
C ARG A 108 -33.11 6.60 52.63
N LEU A 109 -33.30 5.42 53.24
CA LEU A 109 -33.08 4.13 52.58
C LEU A 109 -34.06 3.89 51.42
N THR A 110 -35.26 4.47 51.47
CA THR A 110 -36.27 4.33 50.41
C THR A 110 -35.89 5.05 49.11
N ALA A 111 -34.85 5.88 49.09
CA ALA A 111 -34.38 6.53 47.85
C ALA A 111 -33.76 5.52 46.85
N LYS A 112 -33.24 4.39 47.35
CA LYS A 112 -32.57 3.37 46.53
C LYS A 112 -33.07 1.95 46.77
N HIS A 113 -33.74 1.71 47.90
CA HIS A 113 -34.16 0.38 48.36
C HIS A 113 -32.99 -0.62 48.45
N ASP A 114 -31.76 -0.13 48.64
CA ASP A 114 -30.52 -0.92 48.71
C ASP A 114 -30.25 -1.36 50.16
N CYS A 115 -31.10 -2.25 50.62
CA CYS A 115 -31.11 -2.78 51.97
C CYS A 115 -29.92 -3.75 52.19
N ALA A 116 -29.11 -3.54 53.24
CA ALA A 116 -28.01 -4.45 53.59
C ALA A 116 -28.54 -5.82 54.05
N PRO A 117 -27.82 -6.95 53.82
CA PRO A 117 -28.33 -8.30 54.12
C PRO A 117 -28.76 -8.53 55.58
N ASP A 118 -28.23 -7.77 56.53
CA ASP A 118 -28.53 -7.83 57.96
C ASP A 118 -29.43 -6.67 58.45
N ASP A 119 -29.84 -5.75 57.58
CA ASP A 119 -30.72 -4.63 57.91
C ASP A 119 -32.19 -5.05 57.86
N LYS A 120 -32.66 -5.70 58.92
CA LYS A 120 -34.03 -6.21 59.01
C LYS A 120 -35.11 -5.12 59.01
N ASN A 121 -34.90 -4.04 59.75
CA ASN A 121 -35.84 -2.91 59.78
C ASN A 121 -35.93 -2.26 58.39
N GLY A 122 -34.79 -2.03 57.75
CA GLY A 122 -34.71 -1.55 56.38
C GLY A 122 -35.43 -2.49 55.43
N ALA A 123 -35.14 -3.79 55.49
CA ALA A 123 -35.72 -4.80 54.60
C ALA A 123 -37.26 -4.78 54.67
N VAL A 124 -37.84 -4.65 55.87
CA VAL A 124 -39.30 -4.55 56.03
C VAL A 124 -39.86 -3.26 55.40
N LEU A 125 -39.21 -2.10 55.59
CA LEU A 125 -39.67 -0.86 54.98
C LEU A 125 -39.51 -0.86 53.45
N CYS A 126 -38.34 -1.29 52.96
CA CYS A 126 -38.03 -1.48 51.53
C CYS A 126 -39.14 -2.33 50.86
N ASP A 127 -39.46 -3.49 51.45
CA ASP A 127 -40.45 -4.42 50.90
C ASP A 127 -41.89 -3.91 51.01
N ALA A 128 -42.21 -3.17 52.07
CA ALA A 128 -43.53 -2.59 52.27
C ALA A 128 -43.81 -1.48 51.25
N ASP A 129 -42.83 -0.62 50.96
CA ASP A 129 -42.94 0.42 49.95
C ASP A 129 -43.04 -0.16 48.52
N LEU A 130 -42.23 -1.18 48.22
CA LEU A 130 -42.24 -1.86 46.91
C LEU A 130 -43.39 -2.87 46.74
N ARG A 131 -44.22 -3.09 47.77
CA ARG A 131 -45.31 -4.09 47.76
C ARG A 131 -46.25 -3.95 46.58
N ILE A 132 -46.53 -2.72 46.15
CA ILE A 132 -47.41 -2.40 45.01
C ILE A 132 -47.05 -3.20 43.76
N LEU A 133 -45.77 -3.49 43.56
CA LEU A 133 -45.29 -4.19 42.38
C LEU A 133 -45.88 -5.60 42.28
N SER A 134 -46.13 -6.27 43.41
CA SER A 134 -46.69 -7.63 43.47
C SER A 134 -48.21 -7.71 43.62
N LEU A 135 -48.91 -6.57 43.71
CA LEU A 135 -50.37 -6.57 43.82
C LEU A 135 -51.03 -7.07 42.53
N PRO A 136 -52.33 -7.47 42.60
CA PRO A 136 -53.08 -7.88 41.42
C PRO A 136 -52.97 -6.86 40.28
N ALA A 137 -52.94 -7.34 39.04
CA ALA A 137 -52.65 -6.53 37.86
C ALA A 137 -53.52 -5.25 37.76
N GLU A 138 -54.80 -5.33 38.13
CA GLU A 138 -55.71 -4.18 38.15
C GLU A 138 -55.22 -3.06 39.08
N ARG A 139 -54.76 -3.40 40.29
CA ARG A 139 -54.22 -2.42 41.24
C ARG A 139 -52.87 -1.87 40.80
N TYR A 140 -52.02 -2.72 40.22
CA TYR A 140 -50.76 -2.28 39.63
C TYR A 140 -50.99 -1.29 38.48
N ASP A 141 -51.98 -1.54 37.62
CA ASP A 141 -52.29 -0.67 36.49
C ASP A 141 -52.85 0.70 36.97
N GLU A 142 -53.62 0.74 38.07
CA GLU A 142 -54.00 1.99 38.76
C GLU A 142 -52.76 2.76 39.26
N TYR A 143 -51.81 2.06 39.90
CA TYR A 143 -50.54 2.65 40.33
C TYR A 143 -49.78 3.27 39.16
N ALA A 144 -49.58 2.52 38.07
CA ALA A 144 -48.85 3.00 36.90
C ALA A 144 -49.54 4.23 36.27
N ALA A 145 -50.88 4.26 36.27
CA ALA A 145 -51.66 5.42 35.83
C ALA A 145 -51.51 6.63 36.78
N GLY A 146 -51.51 6.41 38.09
CA GLY A 146 -51.27 7.44 39.10
C GLY A 146 -49.88 8.08 38.96
N ILE A 147 -48.83 7.26 38.86
CA ILE A 147 -47.47 7.73 38.56
C ILE A 147 -47.43 8.52 37.26
N ARG A 148 -48.11 8.05 36.20
CA ARG A 148 -48.17 8.82 34.94
C ARG A 148 -48.79 10.21 35.15
N GLN A 149 -49.79 10.35 36.02
CA GLN A 149 -50.41 11.65 36.32
C GLN A 149 -49.48 12.57 37.13
N GLU A 150 -48.75 12.04 38.11
CA GLU A 150 -47.76 12.82 38.89
C GLU A 150 -46.64 13.39 38.00
N TYR A 151 -46.23 12.63 36.97
CA TYR A 151 -45.26 13.06 35.97
C TYR A 151 -45.89 13.66 34.70
N ALA A 152 -47.11 14.21 34.77
CA ALA A 152 -47.81 14.84 33.63
C ALA A 152 -46.99 15.96 32.94
N HIS A 153 -46.08 16.60 33.69
CA HIS A 153 -45.19 17.64 33.21
C HIS A 153 -44.09 17.13 32.24
N ILE A 154 -43.79 15.82 32.23
CA ILE A 154 -42.84 15.19 31.30
C ILE A 154 -43.57 14.75 30.02
N SER A 155 -42.93 14.97 28.87
CA SER A 155 -43.46 14.51 27.57
C SER A 155 -43.68 12.99 27.56
N ASP A 156 -44.75 12.52 26.92
CA ASP A 156 -45.11 11.09 26.88
C ASP A 156 -43.96 10.18 26.47
N ARG A 157 -43.15 10.63 25.50
CA ARG A 157 -42.03 9.85 24.97
C ARG A 157 -40.87 9.78 25.95
N ASP A 158 -40.54 10.89 26.59
CA ASP A 158 -39.40 10.95 27.49
C ASP A 158 -39.76 10.29 28.84
N PHE A 159 -41.02 10.43 29.29
CA PHE A 159 -41.58 9.63 30.38
C PHE A 159 -41.52 8.14 30.05
N ALA A 160 -42.00 7.70 28.88
CA ALA A 160 -41.95 6.28 28.50
C ALA A 160 -40.50 5.73 28.52
N ARG A 161 -39.50 6.53 28.11
CA ARG A 161 -38.09 6.12 28.19
C ARG A 161 -37.59 6.04 29.62
N GLY A 162 -37.83 7.08 30.42
CA GLY A 162 -37.41 7.11 31.82
C GLY A 162 -38.04 5.96 32.61
N ARG A 163 -39.36 5.78 32.45
CA ARG A 163 -40.12 4.71 33.08
C ARG A 163 -39.63 3.32 32.66
N MET A 164 -39.42 3.08 31.37
CA MET A 164 -38.85 1.80 30.92
C MET A 164 -37.46 1.55 31.51
N SER A 165 -36.59 2.56 31.53
CA SER A 165 -35.25 2.42 32.08
C SER A 165 -35.26 2.11 33.56
N PHE A 166 -36.13 2.77 34.33
CA PHE A 166 -36.32 2.54 35.75
C PHE A 166 -36.81 1.11 36.02
N LEU A 167 -37.89 0.68 35.35
CA LEU A 167 -38.46 -0.66 35.55
C LEU A 167 -37.50 -1.77 35.11
N GLN A 168 -36.71 -1.55 34.05
CA GLN A 168 -35.68 -2.48 33.61
C GLN A 168 -34.56 -2.60 34.63
N GLY A 169 -34.06 -1.48 35.17
CA GLY A 169 -33.05 -1.49 36.21
C GLY A 169 -33.53 -2.24 37.45
N LEU A 170 -34.77 -1.98 37.86
CA LEU A 170 -35.40 -2.67 38.99
C LEU A 170 -35.55 -4.18 38.73
N ALA A 171 -35.91 -4.58 37.51
CA ALA A 171 -36.02 -5.99 37.14
C ALA A 171 -34.67 -6.74 37.06
N GLU A 172 -33.54 -6.04 37.05
CA GLU A 172 -32.20 -6.67 37.02
C GLU A 172 -31.69 -7.05 38.42
N THR A 173 -32.30 -6.53 39.49
CA THR A 173 -31.96 -6.83 40.89
C THR A 173 -33.05 -7.67 41.55
N PRO A 174 -32.78 -8.31 42.72
CA PRO A 174 -33.84 -8.81 43.59
C PRO A 174 -34.78 -7.64 43.99
N LEU A 175 -36.10 -7.84 43.92
CA LEU A 175 -37.08 -6.78 44.19
C LEU A 175 -37.42 -6.67 45.68
N TYR A 176 -37.37 -7.80 46.39
CA TYR A 176 -37.71 -7.88 47.81
C TYR A 176 -36.54 -8.45 48.62
N ALA A 177 -36.25 -7.82 49.76
CA ALA A 177 -35.17 -8.14 50.67
C ALA A 177 -35.56 -9.16 51.76
N THR A 178 -36.82 -9.18 52.21
CA THR A 178 -37.28 -10.17 53.19
C THR A 178 -37.49 -11.53 52.55
N ASP A 179 -37.21 -12.61 53.29
CA ASP A 179 -37.42 -13.99 52.81
C ASP A 179 -38.87 -14.22 52.34
N ARG A 180 -39.85 -13.64 53.04
CA ARG A 180 -41.26 -13.74 52.71
C ARG A 180 -41.61 -12.97 51.45
N GLY A 181 -41.13 -11.72 51.31
CA GLY A 181 -41.34 -10.92 50.11
C GLY A 181 -40.74 -11.59 48.88
N HIS A 182 -39.51 -12.08 49.01
CA HIS A 182 -38.83 -12.79 47.92
C HIS A 182 -39.56 -14.09 47.53
N ALA A 183 -40.03 -14.88 48.50
CA ALA A 183 -40.72 -16.14 48.21
C ALA A 183 -42.13 -15.95 47.62
N ASP A 184 -42.91 -15.01 48.16
CA ASP A 184 -44.33 -14.90 47.87
C ASP A 184 -44.65 -13.86 46.77
N TRP A 185 -43.80 -12.84 46.58
CA TRP A 185 -44.18 -11.61 45.84
C TRP A 185 -43.35 -11.36 44.58
N GLU A 186 -42.09 -11.81 44.58
CA GLU A 186 -41.09 -11.57 43.51
C GLU A 186 -41.62 -11.94 42.11
N GLN A 187 -42.20 -13.14 41.98
CA GLN A 187 -42.64 -13.63 40.67
C GLN A 187 -43.78 -12.78 40.09
N THR A 188 -44.77 -12.43 40.90
CA THR A 188 -45.90 -11.59 40.46
C THR A 188 -45.40 -10.19 40.12
N ALA A 189 -44.49 -9.64 40.91
CA ALA A 189 -43.90 -8.33 40.65
C ALA A 189 -43.17 -8.27 39.31
N ARG A 190 -42.33 -9.27 39.01
CA ARG A 190 -41.64 -9.37 37.72
C ARG A 190 -42.62 -9.46 36.54
N ALA A 191 -43.69 -10.22 36.67
CA ALA A 191 -44.72 -10.32 35.63
C ALA A 191 -45.44 -8.98 35.38
N ASN A 192 -45.67 -8.18 36.44
CA ASN A 192 -46.24 -6.83 36.32
C ASN A 192 -45.25 -5.86 35.64
N LEU A 193 -43.98 -5.86 36.06
CA LEU A 193 -42.92 -5.03 35.45
C LEU A 193 -42.76 -5.33 33.95
N GLU A 194 -42.70 -6.61 33.58
CA GLU A 194 -42.60 -7.05 32.18
C GLU A 194 -43.78 -6.54 31.34
N ARG A 195 -45.02 -6.69 31.84
CA ARG A 195 -46.23 -6.21 31.17
C ARG A 195 -46.17 -4.70 30.94
N GLU A 196 -45.74 -3.93 31.95
CA GLU A 196 -45.65 -2.47 31.83
C GLU A 196 -44.56 -2.07 30.82
N ILE A 197 -43.36 -2.68 30.89
CA ILE A 197 -42.25 -2.41 29.95
C ILE A 197 -42.67 -2.64 28.50
N GLU A 198 -43.39 -3.74 28.22
CA GLU A 198 -43.89 -4.03 26.87
C GLU A 198 -44.86 -2.95 26.36
N SER A 199 -45.68 -2.39 27.24
CA SER A 199 -46.65 -1.35 26.89
C SER A 199 -46.00 -0.02 26.48
N TRP A 200 -44.82 0.29 27.03
CA TRP A 200 -44.10 1.54 26.77
C TRP A 200 -43.23 1.51 25.50
N GLY A 201 -42.80 0.33 25.05
CA GLY A 201 -41.90 0.15 23.89
C GLY A 201 -42.32 0.92 22.62
N PRO A 202 -43.59 0.85 22.18
CA PRO A 202 -44.08 1.61 21.03
C PRO A 202 -44.02 3.13 21.24
N LYS A 203 -44.23 3.62 22.48
CA LYS A 203 -44.29 5.05 22.83
C LYS A 203 -42.89 5.66 22.97
N ALA A 204 -41.87 4.87 23.32
CA ALA A 204 -40.49 5.33 23.52
C ALA A 204 -39.66 5.51 22.21
N ALA A 205 -40.08 4.85 21.12
CA ALA A 205 -39.31 4.77 19.88
C ALA A 205 -39.35 6.06 19.02
N ARG A 206 -38.31 6.28 18.20
CA ARG A 206 -38.25 7.39 17.24
C ARG A 206 -38.77 6.95 15.86
N PRO A 207 -39.56 7.75 15.14
CA PRO A 207 -40.06 7.39 13.79
C PRO A 207 -38.96 7.07 12.77
N ILE A 208 -37.81 7.76 12.88
CA ILE A 208 -36.65 7.60 11.97
C ILE A 208 -35.65 6.56 12.51
N GLY A 209 -35.72 6.21 13.80
CA GLY A 209 -34.75 5.33 14.47
C GLY A 209 -34.67 3.93 13.85
N GLY A 210 -35.78 3.46 13.27
CA GLY A 210 -35.85 2.17 12.57
C GLY A 210 -34.99 2.05 11.32
N LEU A 211 -34.55 3.17 10.71
CA LEU A 211 -33.67 3.15 9.54
C LEU A 211 -32.22 2.84 9.90
N ILE A 212 -31.77 3.16 11.11
CA ILE A 212 -30.37 2.98 11.53
C ILE A 212 -29.95 1.50 11.44
N PRO A 213 -30.68 0.53 12.02
CA PRO A 213 -30.38 -0.90 11.85
C PRO A 213 -30.36 -1.35 10.38
N ILE A 214 -31.18 -0.73 9.53
CA ILE A 214 -31.27 -1.06 8.09
C ILE A 214 -30.05 -0.56 7.33
N VAL A 215 -29.54 0.63 7.65
CA VAL A 215 -28.31 1.16 7.03
C VAL A 215 -27.14 0.22 7.30
N TYR A 216 -26.94 -0.20 8.56
CA TYR A 216 -25.90 -1.17 8.93
C TYR A 216 -26.11 -2.53 8.26
N PHE A 217 -27.36 -2.98 8.13
CA PHE A 217 -27.69 -4.22 7.43
C PHE A 217 -27.36 -4.13 5.93
N GLY A 218 -27.79 -3.05 5.26
CA GLY A 218 -27.49 -2.79 3.85
C GLY A 218 -26.00 -2.69 3.57
N ALA A 219 -25.27 -1.96 4.43
CA ALA A 219 -23.82 -1.92 4.38
C ALA A 219 -23.23 -3.34 4.45
N ALA A 220 -23.64 -4.16 5.42
CA ALA A 220 -23.14 -5.53 5.55
C ALA A 220 -23.37 -6.39 4.30
N LEU A 221 -24.54 -6.27 3.64
CA LEU A 221 -24.80 -6.97 2.37
C LEU A 221 -23.85 -6.51 1.27
N GLY A 222 -23.60 -5.21 1.17
CA GLY A 222 -22.61 -4.65 0.25
C GLY A 222 -21.21 -5.21 0.46
N VAL A 223 -20.80 -5.35 1.73
CA VAL A 223 -19.50 -5.96 2.07
C VAL A 223 -19.45 -7.42 1.67
N VAL A 224 -20.51 -8.20 1.88
CA VAL A 224 -20.56 -9.63 1.48
C VAL A 224 -20.37 -9.77 -0.04
N VAL A 225 -21.04 -8.91 -0.82
CA VAL A 225 -20.88 -8.89 -2.28
C VAL A 225 -19.45 -8.51 -2.67
N ALA A 226 -18.89 -7.43 -2.09
CA ALA A 226 -17.51 -7.03 -2.36
C ALA A 226 -16.49 -8.10 -1.96
N ALA A 227 -16.64 -8.72 -0.79
CA ALA A 227 -15.81 -9.81 -0.33
C ALA A 227 -15.82 -10.99 -1.32
N SER A 228 -16.97 -11.30 -1.92
CA SER A 228 -17.09 -12.36 -2.92
C SER A 228 -16.39 -12.03 -4.24
N VAL A 229 -16.40 -10.76 -4.67
CA VAL A 229 -15.67 -10.28 -5.86
C VAL A 229 -14.16 -10.36 -5.60
N LEU A 230 -13.70 -9.87 -4.45
CA LEU A 230 -12.29 -9.92 -4.04
C LEU A 230 -11.80 -11.36 -3.88
N LEU A 231 -12.63 -12.24 -3.29
CA LEU A 231 -12.34 -13.68 -3.20
C LEU A 231 -12.21 -14.29 -4.60
N GLY A 232 -13.11 -13.96 -5.53
CA GLY A 232 -13.04 -14.41 -6.91
C GLY A 232 -11.73 -13.98 -7.57
N ARG A 233 -11.33 -12.70 -7.43
CA ARG A 233 -10.05 -12.20 -7.95
C ARG A 233 -8.86 -12.94 -7.34
N GLY A 234 -8.86 -13.14 -6.02
CA GLY A 234 -7.80 -13.88 -5.34
C GLY A 234 -7.70 -15.35 -5.77
N LEU A 235 -8.83 -16.04 -5.94
CA LEU A 235 -8.85 -17.45 -6.36
C LEU A 235 -8.49 -17.66 -7.83
N GLY A 236 -8.78 -16.69 -8.70
CA GLY A 236 -8.40 -16.71 -10.11
C GLY A 236 -6.93 -16.35 -10.36
N ALA A 237 -6.26 -15.73 -9.39
CA ALA A 237 -4.85 -15.37 -9.45
C ALA A 237 -3.94 -16.57 -9.11
N ALA A 238 -2.72 -16.58 -9.68
CA ALA A 238 -1.73 -17.64 -9.46
C ALA A 238 -1.34 -17.77 -7.97
N SER A 239 -0.86 -18.93 -7.53
CA SER A 239 -0.54 -19.14 -6.11
C SER A 239 0.82 -18.58 -5.69
N LYS A 240 1.72 -18.44 -6.66
CA LYS A 240 3.10 -17.97 -6.56
C LYS A 240 3.41 -17.06 -7.74
N TRP A 241 4.48 -16.28 -7.63
CA TRP A 241 5.04 -15.51 -8.74
C TRP A 241 6.51 -15.90 -8.92
N PRO A 242 7.07 -15.92 -10.15
CA PRO A 242 6.38 -15.87 -11.44
C PRO A 242 5.38 -17.03 -11.59
N ALA A 243 4.25 -16.79 -12.26
CA ALA A 243 3.21 -17.80 -12.44
C ALA A 243 3.61 -18.83 -13.52
N ASP A 244 3.35 -20.11 -13.27
CA ASP A 244 3.42 -21.12 -14.33
C ASP A 244 2.22 -20.94 -15.29
N PRO A 245 2.36 -21.19 -16.61
CA PRO A 245 1.29 -20.99 -17.59
C PRO A 245 -0.03 -21.70 -17.27
N ASN A 246 0.04 -22.80 -16.49
CA ASN A 246 -1.10 -23.63 -16.13
C ASN A 246 -1.79 -23.21 -14.82
N GLU A 247 -1.24 -22.23 -14.09
CA GLU A 247 -1.75 -21.81 -12.78
C GLU A 247 -2.73 -20.62 -12.85
N VAL A 248 -2.84 -19.94 -14.00
CA VAL A 248 -3.78 -18.84 -14.22
C VAL A 248 -5.12 -19.41 -14.69
N THR A 249 -6.07 -19.56 -13.76
CA THR A 249 -7.37 -20.21 -14.03
C THR A 249 -8.48 -19.25 -14.45
N GLY A 250 -8.19 -17.93 -14.46
CA GLY A 250 -9.14 -16.88 -14.80
C GLY A 250 -10.15 -16.58 -13.68
N PHE A 251 -10.92 -15.50 -13.82
CA PHE A 251 -11.85 -15.05 -12.78
C PHE A 251 -13.04 -16.03 -12.60
N PRO A 252 -13.18 -16.69 -11.43
CA PRO A 252 -14.26 -17.62 -11.18
C PRO A 252 -15.58 -16.88 -10.96
N VAL A 253 -16.42 -16.84 -12.00
CA VAL A 253 -17.74 -16.17 -12.00
C VAL A 253 -18.68 -16.70 -10.91
N TRP A 254 -18.48 -17.92 -10.42
CA TRP A 254 -19.30 -18.49 -9.34
C TRP A 254 -19.16 -17.71 -8.02
N ALA A 255 -18.02 -17.06 -7.76
CA ALA A 255 -17.77 -16.34 -6.52
C ALA A 255 -18.72 -15.14 -6.31
N PRO A 256 -18.82 -14.17 -7.24
CA PRO A 256 -19.79 -13.07 -7.12
C PRO A 256 -21.26 -13.55 -7.14
N VAL A 257 -21.55 -14.63 -7.87
CA VAL A 257 -22.89 -15.25 -7.86
C VAL A 257 -23.22 -15.78 -6.46
N ALA A 258 -22.30 -16.49 -5.82
CA ALA A 258 -22.47 -17.01 -4.46
C ALA A 258 -22.66 -15.89 -3.42
N GLY A 259 -21.86 -14.81 -3.51
CA GLY A 259 -22.02 -13.64 -2.64
C GLY A 259 -23.37 -12.95 -2.78
N THR A 260 -23.85 -12.81 -4.02
CA THR A 260 -25.16 -12.21 -4.31
C THR A 260 -26.31 -13.09 -3.79
N LEU A 261 -26.22 -14.41 -3.96
CA LEU A 261 -27.19 -15.37 -3.41
C LEU A 261 -27.21 -15.33 -1.87
N ALA A 262 -26.04 -15.27 -1.23
CA ALA A 262 -25.93 -15.14 0.23
C ALA A 262 -26.57 -13.83 0.71
N ALA A 263 -26.28 -12.70 0.06
CA ALA A 263 -26.87 -11.41 0.40
C ALA A 263 -28.40 -11.42 0.23
N THR A 264 -28.91 -12.06 -0.82
CA THR A 264 -30.34 -12.22 -1.07
C THR A 264 -31.01 -13.09 0.01
N GLY A 265 -30.38 -14.19 0.41
CA GLY A 265 -30.85 -15.05 1.51
C GLY A 265 -30.91 -14.29 2.85
N LEU A 266 -29.90 -13.48 3.14
CA LEU A 266 -29.85 -12.63 4.34
C LEU A 266 -30.94 -11.56 4.32
N ALA A 267 -31.19 -10.90 3.18
CA ALA A 267 -32.27 -9.94 3.00
C ALA A 267 -33.64 -10.60 3.26
N CYS A 268 -33.88 -11.78 2.67
CA CYS A 268 -35.09 -12.56 2.93
C CYS A 268 -35.26 -12.90 4.42
N ALA A 269 -34.18 -13.29 5.11
CA ALA A 269 -34.21 -13.58 6.54
C ALA A 269 -34.47 -12.33 7.39
N TRP A 270 -33.90 -11.17 7.03
CA TRP A 270 -34.07 -9.91 7.74
C TRP A 270 -35.51 -9.39 7.72
N PHE A 271 -36.18 -9.48 6.58
CA PHE A 271 -37.57 -9.01 6.43
C PHE A 271 -38.60 -10.03 6.93
N ARG A 272 -38.24 -11.30 7.17
CA ARG A 272 -39.10 -12.29 7.84
C ARG A 272 -38.97 -12.20 9.37
N ARG A 273 -39.91 -11.50 10.03
CA ARG A 273 -39.90 -11.19 11.48
C ARG A 273 -39.76 -12.40 12.43
N ALA A 274 -40.21 -13.60 12.04
CA ALA A 274 -40.39 -14.72 12.95
C ALA A 274 -39.12 -15.50 13.37
N ARG A 275 -37.94 -15.24 12.79
CA ARG A 275 -36.73 -16.04 13.07
C ARG A 275 -35.44 -15.22 13.11
N GLN A 276 -35.32 -14.29 14.08
CA GLN A 276 -34.09 -13.48 14.25
C GLN A 276 -32.82 -14.31 14.50
N LYS A 277 -32.93 -15.55 15.03
CA LYS A 277 -31.78 -16.46 15.18
C LYS A 277 -31.05 -16.73 13.85
N LEU A 278 -31.72 -16.59 12.70
CA LEU A 278 -31.14 -16.78 11.36
C LEU A 278 -30.02 -15.79 11.00
N LEU A 279 -29.89 -14.65 11.68
CA LEU A 279 -28.83 -13.67 11.42
C LEU A 279 -27.62 -13.81 12.35
N ALA A 280 -27.73 -14.54 13.46
CA ALA A 280 -26.58 -14.75 14.37
C ALA A 280 -25.56 -15.72 13.77
N ILE A 281 -26.06 -16.82 13.18
CA ILE A 281 -25.19 -17.85 12.61
C ILE A 281 -24.34 -17.27 11.48
N PRO A 282 -24.90 -16.56 10.47
CA PRO A 282 -24.10 -15.96 9.41
C PRO A 282 -23.12 -14.89 9.90
N ALA A 283 -23.51 -14.04 10.87
CA ALA A 283 -22.63 -13.03 11.43
C ALA A 283 -21.37 -13.65 12.07
N LEU A 284 -21.56 -14.74 12.83
CA LEU A 284 -20.46 -15.47 13.45
C LEU A 284 -19.64 -16.24 12.42
N VAL A 285 -20.29 -16.87 11.44
CA VAL A 285 -19.61 -17.59 10.35
C VAL A 285 -18.71 -16.65 9.54
N PHE A 286 -19.20 -15.46 9.15
CA PHE A 286 -18.37 -14.49 8.42
C PHE A 286 -17.20 -13.98 9.25
N ALA A 287 -17.41 -13.68 10.54
CA ALA A 287 -16.33 -13.27 11.42
C ALA A 287 -15.25 -14.36 11.58
N VAL A 288 -15.66 -15.61 11.81
CA VAL A 288 -14.74 -16.75 11.98
C VAL A 288 -13.99 -17.05 10.68
N LEU A 289 -14.68 -17.13 9.54
CA LEU A 289 -14.04 -17.36 8.24
C LEU A 289 -13.08 -16.23 7.89
N GLY A 290 -13.44 -14.98 8.18
CA GLY A 290 -12.58 -13.83 7.98
C GLY A 290 -11.32 -13.88 8.84
N VAL A 291 -11.43 -14.20 10.13
CA VAL A 291 -10.26 -14.33 11.02
C VAL A 291 -9.35 -15.48 10.59
N LEU A 292 -9.91 -16.64 10.24
CA LEU A 292 -9.14 -17.78 9.72
C LEU A 292 -8.43 -17.42 8.40
N GLY A 293 -9.14 -16.71 7.51
CA GLY A 293 -8.60 -16.22 6.25
C GLY A 293 -7.46 -15.23 6.44
N VAL A 294 -7.58 -14.28 7.37
CA VAL A 294 -6.50 -13.36 7.75
C VAL A 294 -5.29 -14.15 8.27
N GLY A 295 -5.48 -15.12 9.16
CA GLY A 295 -4.39 -15.94 9.68
C GLY A 295 -3.66 -16.75 8.59
N LEU A 296 -4.41 -17.36 7.67
CA LEU A 296 -3.86 -18.06 6.50
C LEU A 296 -3.10 -17.11 5.57
N CYS A 297 -3.70 -15.96 5.25
CA CYS A 297 -3.04 -14.96 4.41
C CYS A 297 -1.79 -14.44 5.08
N TRP A 298 -1.81 -14.19 6.40
CA TRP A 298 -0.67 -13.72 7.19
C TRP A 298 0.47 -14.73 7.22
N TRP A 299 0.17 -16.02 7.30
CA TRP A 299 1.18 -17.08 7.23
C TRP A 299 1.87 -17.15 5.86
N HIS A 300 1.10 -16.94 4.79
CA HIS A 300 1.61 -16.89 3.42
C HIS A 300 2.07 -15.49 3.00
N TRP A 301 1.93 -14.49 3.86
CA TRP A 301 2.39 -13.12 3.68
C TRP A 301 3.86 -13.09 4.03
N PRO A 302 4.80 -13.15 3.05
CA PRO A 302 6.21 -13.20 3.38
C PRO A 302 6.56 -11.90 4.11
N ALA A 303 7.21 -12.03 5.27
CA ALA A 303 7.77 -10.88 5.97
C ALA A 303 8.78 -10.21 5.03
N ALA A 304 8.37 -9.08 4.42
CA ALA A 304 9.21 -8.06 3.78
C ALA A 304 10.60 -8.54 3.32
N GLN A 305 10.66 -9.56 2.46
CA GLN A 305 11.86 -9.84 1.69
C GLN A 305 11.62 -9.19 0.33
N PRO A 306 12.27 -8.04 0.06
CA PRO A 306 12.25 -7.46 -1.27
C PRO A 306 12.59 -8.55 -2.29
N GLY A 307 11.81 -8.66 -3.38
CA GLY A 307 12.12 -9.59 -4.47
C GLY A 307 11.59 -11.00 -4.27
N ALA A 308 10.76 -11.24 -3.24
CA ALA A 308 10.16 -12.53 -2.95
C ALA A 308 9.04 -12.96 -3.94
N ALA A 309 8.85 -12.23 -5.04
CA ALA A 309 7.88 -12.55 -6.08
C ALA A 309 6.49 -12.82 -5.49
N MET A 310 5.79 -11.75 -5.10
CA MET A 310 4.50 -11.86 -4.44
C MET A 310 3.37 -11.97 -5.46
N SER A 311 2.54 -13.00 -5.35
CA SER A 311 1.32 -13.12 -6.15
C SER A 311 0.21 -12.18 -5.64
N GLU A 312 -0.61 -11.65 -6.57
CA GLU A 312 -1.81 -10.86 -6.27
C GLU A 312 -2.87 -11.64 -5.46
N ARG A 313 -2.80 -12.97 -5.47
CA ARG A 313 -3.73 -13.84 -4.74
C ARG A 313 -3.83 -13.48 -3.26
N TRP A 314 -2.69 -13.33 -2.59
CA TRP A 314 -2.66 -13.15 -1.14
C TRP A 314 -3.20 -11.78 -0.69
N PRO A 315 -2.85 -10.65 -1.34
CA PRO A 315 -3.51 -9.36 -1.11
C PRO A 315 -5.02 -9.39 -1.32
N TYR A 316 -5.52 -9.97 -2.42
CA TYR A 316 -6.97 -10.07 -2.65
C TYR A 316 -7.69 -10.94 -1.61
N LEU A 317 -7.10 -12.08 -1.23
CA LEU A 317 -7.65 -12.94 -0.18
C LEU A 317 -7.61 -12.28 1.21
N MET A 318 -6.58 -11.47 1.50
CA MET A 318 -6.50 -10.68 2.73
C MET A 318 -7.63 -9.64 2.80
N LEU A 319 -7.82 -8.87 1.72
CA LEU A 319 -8.90 -7.88 1.64
C LEU A 319 -10.29 -8.54 1.73
N ALA A 320 -10.49 -9.68 1.05
CA ALA A 320 -11.72 -10.45 1.16
C ALA A 320 -11.98 -10.93 2.59
N SER A 321 -10.93 -11.37 3.29
CA SER A 321 -11.03 -11.85 4.67
C SER A 321 -11.36 -10.72 5.65
N ILE A 322 -10.73 -9.55 5.51
CA ILE A 322 -11.03 -8.35 6.30
C ILE A 322 -12.47 -7.89 6.04
N ALA A 323 -12.91 -7.90 4.77
CA ALA A 323 -14.28 -7.58 4.40
C ALA A 323 -15.28 -8.55 5.08
N LEU A 324 -15.00 -9.85 5.15
CA LEU A 324 -15.86 -10.80 5.87
C LEU A 324 -15.96 -10.50 7.39
N ILE A 325 -14.85 -10.11 8.04
CA ILE A 325 -14.88 -9.69 9.45
C ILE A 325 -15.79 -8.46 9.62
N LEU A 326 -15.64 -7.46 8.75
CA LEU A 326 -16.43 -6.24 8.77
C LEU A 326 -17.92 -6.54 8.50
N ALA A 327 -18.24 -7.42 7.56
CA ALA A 327 -19.60 -7.88 7.30
C ALA A 327 -20.23 -8.55 8.54
N GLY A 328 -19.49 -9.43 9.22
CA GLY A 328 -19.93 -10.08 10.46
C GLY A 328 -20.21 -9.06 11.58
N GLY A 329 -19.31 -8.11 11.78
CA GLY A 329 -19.46 -7.02 12.77
C GLY A 329 -20.67 -6.13 12.49
N LEU A 330 -20.86 -5.71 11.24
CA LEU A 330 -22.00 -4.89 10.82
C LEU A 330 -23.33 -5.64 10.97
N LEU A 331 -23.40 -6.94 10.66
CA LEU A 331 -24.59 -7.77 10.89
C LEU A 331 -24.91 -7.90 12.38
N ALA A 332 -23.90 -8.11 13.22
CA ALA A 332 -24.08 -8.19 14.68
C ALA A 332 -24.60 -6.86 15.25
N LEU A 333 -24.03 -5.73 14.79
CA LEU A 333 -24.46 -4.40 15.20
C LEU A 333 -25.89 -4.08 14.73
N ALA A 334 -26.22 -4.35 13.47
CA ALA A 334 -27.56 -4.18 12.92
C ALA A 334 -28.60 -4.96 13.73
N ARG A 335 -28.29 -6.21 14.09
CA ARG A 335 -29.12 -7.05 14.94
C ARG A 335 -29.29 -6.48 16.35
N ARG A 336 -28.20 -6.03 16.99
CA ARG A 336 -28.23 -5.45 18.34
C ARG A 336 -29.09 -4.19 18.36
N LEU A 337 -28.87 -3.28 17.40
CA LEU A 337 -29.62 -2.04 17.28
C LEU A 337 -31.11 -2.30 17.03
N ARG A 338 -31.47 -3.27 16.18
CA ARG A 338 -32.88 -3.63 15.93
C ARG A 338 -33.65 -4.07 17.18
N ARG A 339 -32.95 -4.56 18.22
CA ARG A 339 -33.57 -4.95 19.50
C ARG A 339 -33.62 -3.81 20.52
N ALA A 340 -32.83 -2.77 20.33
CA ALA A 340 -32.81 -1.66 21.25
C ALA A 340 -34.15 -0.87 21.14
N PRO A 341 -34.82 -0.56 22.27
CA PRO A 341 -36.06 0.22 22.28
C PRO A 341 -36.07 1.48 21.41
N PRO A 342 -35.00 2.30 21.33
CA PRO A 342 -35.00 3.50 20.48
C PRO A 342 -35.10 3.22 18.96
N TYR A 343 -34.79 1.99 18.51
CA TYR A 343 -34.69 1.61 17.10
C TYR A 343 -35.55 0.39 16.73
N SER A 344 -36.42 -0.08 17.64
CA SER A 344 -37.20 -1.32 17.50
C SER A 344 -38.35 -1.20 16.49
N GLN A 345 -38.81 0.01 16.22
CA GLN A 345 -39.85 0.26 15.20
C GLN A 345 -39.32 -0.03 13.80
N SER A 346 -40.06 -0.84 13.04
CA SER A 346 -39.72 -1.11 11.64
C SER A 346 -40.15 0.06 10.76
N PRO A 347 -39.27 0.63 9.92
CA PRO A 347 -39.68 1.63 8.95
C PRO A 347 -40.57 0.99 7.86
N PRO A 348 -41.26 1.81 7.05
CA PRO A 348 -42.04 1.32 5.91
C PRO A 348 -41.20 0.40 5.02
N GLN A 349 -41.79 -0.72 4.57
CA GLN A 349 -41.05 -1.77 3.86
C GLN A 349 -40.28 -1.25 2.64
N TRP A 350 -40.90 -0.38 1.85
CA TRP A 350 -40.27 0.20 0.66
C TRP A 350 -39.05 1.08 1.01
N LEU A 351 -39.13 1.90 2.06
CA LEU A 351 -37.99 2.69 2.56
C LEU A 351 -36.87 1.80 3.07
N GLY A 352 -37.20 0.73 3.79
CA GLY A 352 -36.23 -0.24 4.27
C GLY A 352 -35.49 -0.94 3.13
N VAL A 353 -36.21 -1.37 2.09
CA VAL A 353 -35.62 -1.99 0.89
C VAL A 353 -34.73 -0.99 0.15
N ALA A 354 -35.20 0.24 -0.06
CA ALA A 354 -34.43 1.28 -0.75
C ALA A 354 -33.13 1.63 -0.01
N ALA A 355 -33.19 1.85 1.31
CA ALA A 355 -32.01 2.12 2.12
C ALA A 355 -31.00 0.96 2.10
N THR A 356 -31.50 -0.28 2.14
CA THR A 356 -30.66 -1.49 2.03
C THR A 356 -29.92 -1.52 0.69
N ALA A 357 -30.64 -1.28 -0.42
CA ALA A 357 -30.08 -1.32 -1.77
C ALA A 357 -29.02 -0.22 -1.98
N VAL A 358 -29.32 1.02 -1.57
CA VAL A 358 -28.40 2.16 -1.72
C VAL A 358 -27.12 1.95 -0.90
N CYS A 359 -27.25 1.59 0.39
CA CYS A 359 -26.09 1.39 1.26
C CYS A 359 -25.25 0.19 0.80
N GLY A 360 -25.89 -0.89 0.37
CA GLY A 360 -25.21 -2.07 -0.14
C GLY A 360 -24.45 -1.78 -1.44
N ALA A 361 -25.07 -1.11 -2.40
CA ALA A 361 -24.42 -0.76 -3.66
C ALA A 361 -23.23 0.20 -3.47
N LEU A 362 -23.40 1.25 -2.65
CA LEU A 362 -22.38 2.24 -2.39
C LEU A 362 -21.14 1.63 -1.71
N LEU A 363 -21.35 0.82 -0.68
CA LEU A 363 -20.22 0.22 0.03
C LEU A 363 -19.53 -0.88 -0.80
N ALA A 364 -20.30 -1.66 -1.59
CA ALA A 364 -19.71 -2.62 -2.50
C ALA A 364 -18.81 -1.93 -3.54
N TRP A 365 -19.27 -0.81 -4.10
CA TRP A 365 -18.51 0.00 -5.04
C TRP A 365 -17.22 0.55 -4.40
N ILE A 366 -17.28 1.11 -3.19
CA ILE A 366 -16.10 1.64 -2.49
C ILE A 366 -15.05 0.55 -2.26
N VAL A 367 -15.46 -0.60 -1.70
CA VAL A 367 -14.53 -1.67 -1.33
C VAL A 367 -13.85 -2.28 -2.57
N VAL A 368 -14.60 -2.48 -3.66
CA VAL A 368 -14.04 -3.00 -4.91
C VAL A 368 -13.11 -1.97 -5.57
N SER A 369 -13.52 -0.70 -5.63
CA SER A 369 -12.74 0.36 -6.29
C SER A 369 -11.46 0.72 -5.53
N ALA A 370 -11.47 0.62 -4.20
CA ALA A 370 -10.29 0.87 -3.37
C ALA A 370 -9.33 -0.32 -3.29
N GLY A 371 -9.81 -1.55 -3.50
CA GLY A 371 -9.00 -2.76 -3.39
C GLY A 371 -7.93 -2.85 -4.48
N GLU A 372 -8.26 -2.49 -5.71
CA GLU A 372 -7.36 -2.58 -6.88
C GLU A 372 -6.10 -1.72 -6.76
N PRO A 373 -6.17 -0.40 -6.48
CA PRO A 373 -4.97 0.43 -6.31
C PRO A 373 -4.12 0.02 -5.11
N PHE A 374 -4.73 -0.52 -4.04
CA PHE A 374 -3.98 -1.04 -2.89
C PHE A 374 -3.14 -2.27 -3.27
N VAL A 375 -3.73 -3.21 -4.01
CA VAL A 375 -3.02 -4.41 -4.46
C VAL A 375 -1.88 -4.03 -5.42
N GLN A 376 -2.13 -3.09 -6.34
CA GLN A 376 -1.12 -2.57 -7.27
C GLN A 376 0.10 -1.99 -6.54
N ALA A 377 -0.11 -1.00 -5.67
CA ALA A 377 0.97 -0.37 -4.91
C ALA A 377 1.79 -1.38 -4.09
N ARG A 378 1.13 -2.45 -3.60
CA ARG A 378 1.80 -3.49 -2.84
C ARG A 378 2.64 -4.43 -3.72
N LEU A 379 2.16 -4.78 -4.91
CA LEU A 379 2.91 -5.62 -5.85
C LEU A 379 4.17 -4.91 -6.35
N GLU A 380 4.06 -3.63 -6.68
CA GLU A 380 5.20 -2.79 -7.09
C GLU A 380 6.30 -2.78 -6.03
N THR A 381 5.93 -2.60 -4.75
CA THR A 381 6.88 -2.58 -3.62
C THR A 381 7.41 -3.96 -3.23
N ALA A 382 6.69 -5.05 -3.51
CA ALA A 382 7.12 -6.41 -3.15
C ALA A 382 8.04 -7.05 -4.20
N ASN A 383 7.83 -6.71 -5.48
CA ASN A 383 8.52 -7.34 -6.61
C ASN A 383 9.81 -6.63 -7.01
N THR A 384 10.07 -5.43 -6.46
CA THR A 384 11.30 -4.66 -6.65
C THR A 384 12.23 -4.81 -5.43
N VAL A 385 13.51 -5.07 -5.69
CA VAL A 385 14.60 -4.97 -4.72
C VAL A 385 15.46 -3.82 -5.15
N SER A 386 15.42 -2.72 -4.42
CA SER A 386 16.46 -1.70 -4.52
C SER A 386 17.18 -1.63 -3.20
N THR A 387 18.46 -2.02 -3.21
CA THR A 387 19.35 -1.77 -2.07
C THR A 387 20.11 -0.49 -2.37
N THR A 388 19.76 0.62 -1.70
CA THR A 388 20.50 1.87 -1.84
C THR A 388 21.90 1.70 -1.26
N THR A 389 22.86 2.40 -1.85
CA THR A 389 24.28 2.37 -1.49
C THR A 389 24.53 2.37 0.02
N THR A 390 25.19 1.32 0.52
CA THR A 390 25.61 1.21 1.94
C THR A 390 27.02 1.74 2.20
N ALA A 391 27.82 1.95 1.15
CA ALA A 391 29.20 2.44 1.24
C ALA A 391 29.49 3.57 0.24
N ALA A 392 30.07 4.68 0.72
CA ALA A 392 30.46 5.81 -0.10
C ALA A 392 31.49 5.40 -1.16
N PRO A 393 31.42 5.94 -2.40
CA PRO A 393 32.36 5.59 -3.45
C PRO A 393 33.77 6.02 -3.04
N THR A 394 34.70 5.06 -2.97
CA THR A 394 36.13 5.36 -2.79
C THR A 394 36.70 5.75 -4.16
N GLN A 395 36.74 7.05 -4.43
CA GLN A 395 37.42 7.57 -5.61
C GLN A 395 38.93 7.42 -5.45
N GLN A 396 39.50 6.39 -6.05
CA GLN A 396 40.87 6.47 -6.56
C GLN A 396 40.83 6.11 -8.05
N PRO A 397 41.60 6.80 -8.90
CA PRO A 397 41.73 6.42 -10.28
C PRO A 397 42.23 4.97 -10.34
N VAL A 398 41.57 4.13 -11.12
CA VAL A 398 42.10 2.82 -11.49
C VAL A 398 43.49 3.09 -12.08
N GLN A 399 44.54 2.77 -11.33
CA GLN A 399 45.88 2.78 -11.90
C GLN A 399 45.90 1.68 -12.94
N LEU A 400 45.94 2.06 -14.21
CA LEU A 400 46.13 1.15 -15.33
C LEU A 400 47.60 0.74 -15.37
N ASP A 401 48.05 0.04 -14.34
CA ASP A 401 49.41 -0.48 -14.17
C ASP A 401 49.53 -1.96 -14.59
N GLY A 402 48.44 -2.55 -15.11
CA GLY A 402 48.37 -3.95 -15.51
C GLY A 402 48.10 -4.92 -14.36
N THR A 403 47.90 -4.43 -13.12
CA THR A 403 47.45 -5.25 -12.01
C THR A 403 45.96 -5.55 -12.12
N LEU A 404 45.59 -6.82 -11.93
CA LEU A 404 44.20 -7.27 -11.90
C LEU A 404 43.50 -6.62 -10.69
N ALA A 405 42.57 -5.68 -10.93
CA ALA A 405 41.87 -4.97 -9.85
C ALA A 405 41.10 -5.93 -8.94
N TRP A 406 40.31 -6.84 -9.52
CA TRP A 406 39.63 -7.94 -8.84
C TRP A 406 39.02 -8.90 -9.87
N THR A 407 38.73 -10.13 -9.45
CA THR A 407 37.96 -11.12 -10.22
C THR A 407 36.81 -11.63 -9.38
N ARG A 408 35.63 -11.73 -9.97
CA ARG A 408 34.45 -12.33 -9.35
C ARG A 408 33.73 -13.20 -10.36
N GLU A 409 33.31 -14.39 -9.94
CA GLU A 409 32.39 -15.20 -10.75
C GLU A 409 31.07 -14.46 -10.90
N VAL A 410 30.66 -14.25 -12.15
CA VAL A 410 29.39 -13.63 -12.52
C VAL A 410 28.60 -14.59 -13.41
N PRO A 411 27.25 -14.56 -13.34
CA PRO A 411 26.41 -15.38 -14.20
C PRO A 411 26.74 -15.20 -15.68
N ALA A 412 26.60 -16.26 -16.46
CA ALA A 412 27.28 -16.38 -17.74
C ALA A 412 26.78 -15.46 -18.89
N ALA A 413 25.71 -14.69 -18.73
CA ALA A 413 25.07 -13.99 -19.85
C ALA A 413 25.05 -12.45 -19.75
N GLY A 414 25.69 -11.85 -18.74
CA GLY A 414 25.50 -10.42 -18.44
C GLY A 414 26.33 -9.44 -19.27
N ALA A 415 25.74 -8.30 -19.63
CA ALA A 415 26.46 -7.13 -20.12
C ALA A 415 27.01 -6.31 -18.95
N ILE A 416 28.13 -5.64 -19.14
CA ILE A 416 28.68 -4.74 -18.14
C ILE A 416 28.95 -3.36 -18.73
N ALA A 417 28.83 -2.32 -17.92
CA ALA A 417 29.26 -0.98 -18.26
C ALA A 417 29.93 -0.30 -17.07
N GLY A 418 31.02 0.39 -17.33
CA GLY A 418 31.61 1.30 -16.38
C GLY A 418 30.68 2.50 -16.18
N THR A 419 30.66 3.02 -14.96
CA THR A 419 29.94 4.22 -14.57
C THR A 419 30.75 5.02 -13.57
N ALA A 420 30.34 6.25 -13.27
CA ALA A 420 30.92 7.05 -12.20
C ALA A 420 30.80 6.39 -10.81
N GLY A 421 29.90 5.40 -10.66
CA GLY A 421 29.69 4.62 -9.43
C GLY A 421 30.47 3.31 -9.34
N GLY A 422 31.19 2.91 -10.39
CA GLY A 422 31.85 1.61 -10.48
C GLY A 422 31.47 0.83 -11.73
N VAL A 423 31.37 -0.48 -11.65
CA VAL A 423 30.97 -1.37 -12.76
C VAL A 423 29.52 -1.82 -12.58
N ALA A 424 28.64 -1.39 -13.48
CA ALA A 424 27.29 -1.90 -13.61
C ALA A 424 27.29 -3.24 -14.34
N GLU A 425 26.61 -4.23 -13.80
CA GLU A 425 26.45 -5.58 -14.34
C GLU A 425 24.95 -5.85 -14.55
N LEU A 426 24.54 -6.03 -15.80
CA LEU A 426 23.19 -6.48 -16.14
C LEU A 426 23.09 -7.99 -15.94
N ARG A 427 22.23 -8.40 -15.02
CA ARG A 427 21.90 -9.78 -14.69
C ARG A 427 20.57 -10.19 -15.30
N SER A 428 20.24 -11.47 -15.18
CA SER A 428 18.96 -12.02 -15.65
C SER A 428 17.76 -11.38 -14.93
N ASP A 429 17.95 -10.91 -13.70
CA ASP A 429 16.93 -10.36 -12.80
C ASP A 429 17.02 -8.84 -12.58
N GLY A 430 18.04 -8.15 -13.11
CA GLY A 430 18.23 -6.72 -12.85
C GLY A 430 19.66 -6.23 -13.06
N VAL A 431 20.08 -5.26 -12.25
CA VAL A 431 21.41 -4.62 -12.31
C VAL A 431 22.13 -4.72 -10.96
N VAL A 432 23.40 -5.06 -11.00
CA VAL A 432 24.30 -5.03 -9.85
C VAL A 432 25.41 -4.02 -10.10
N MET A 433 25.60 -3.08 -9.17
CA MET A 433 26.75 -2.18 -9.20
C MET A 433 27.82 -2.71 -8.27
N SER A 434 29.02 -2.90 -8.82
CA SER A 434 30.20 -3.31 -8.08
C SER A 434 31.20 -2.16 -8.01
N ASP A 435 31.86 -2.02 -6.88
CA ASP A 435 32.93 -1.05 -6.70
C ASP A 435 34.09 -1.34 -7.66
N ALA A 436 34.59 -0.29 -8.32
CA ALA A 436 35.63 -0.44 -9.34
C ALA A 436 36.95 -0.99 -8.78
N ASN A 437 37.25 -0.75 -7.50
CA ASN A 437 38.53 -1.11 -6.89
C ASN A 437 38.48 -2.45 -6.16
N THR A 438 37.35 -2.75 -5.50
CA THR A 438 37.24 -3.91 -4.60
C THR A 438 36.38 -5.04 -5.17
N GLY A 439 35.55 -4.77 -6.19
CA GLY A 439 34.59 -5.74 -6.73
C GLY A 439 33.43 -6.06 -5.79
N GLN A 440 33.37 -5.39 -4.63
CA GLN A 440 32.26 -5.54 -3.69
C GLN A 440 30.99 -4.91 -4.27
N ILE A 441 29.84 -5.55 -4.01
CA ILE A 441 28.54 -5.01 -4.43
C ILE A 441 28.25 -3.76 -3.61
N ARG A 442 28.05 -2.62 -4.29
CA ARG A 442 27.64 -1.35 -3.66
C ARG A 442 26.13 -1.25 -3.54
N TRP A 443 25.44 -1.64 -4.61
CA TRP A 443 24.00 -1.71 -4.66
C TRP A 443 23.54 -2.77 -5.68
N ARG A 444 22.34 -3.27 -5.46
CA ARG A 444 21.62 -4.15 -6.38
C ARG A 444 20.22 -3.60 -6.59
N TYR A 445 19.83 -3.54 -7.85
CA TYR A 445 18.47 -3.35 -8.28
C TYR A 445 18.00 -4.64 -8.98
N ALA A 446 16.96 -5.30 -8.48
CA ALA A 446 16.43 -6.53 -9.08
C ALA A 446 14.90 -6.51 -9.11
N ARG A 447 14.33 -7.17 -10.10
CA ARG A 447 12.89 -7.27 -10.31
C ARG A 447 12.48 -8.70 -10.61
N ALA A 448 11.50 -9.19 -9.86
CA ALA A 448 11.05 -10.58 -9.93
C ALA A 448 10.32 -10.94 -11.23
N ASP A 449 9.73 -9.94 -11.91
CA ASP A 449 8.97 -10.10 -13.15
C ASP A 449 9.85 -10.18 -14.41
N VAL A 450 11.14 -9.83 -14.30
CA VAL A 450 12.08 -9.82 -15.42
C VAL A 450 12.30 -11.23 -15.96
N ASN A 451 12.32 -11.33 -17.29
CA ASN A 451 12.60 -12.53 -18.05
C ASN A 451 13.97 -12.42 -18.72
N ASP A 452 15.00 -12.81 -17.98
CA ASP A 452 16.39 -12.90 -18.42
C ASP A 452 16.91 -11.66 -19.17
N ALA A 453 17.00 -10.52 -18.46
CA ALA A 453 17.50 -9.27 -19.02
C ALA A 453 18.92 -9.39 -19.60
N ALA A 454 19.75 -10.28 -19.05
CA ALA A 454 21.10 -10.55 -19.50
C ALA A 454 21.18 -10.97 -20.99
N SER A 455 20.17 -11.69 -21.49
CA SER A 455 20.08 -12.13 -22.90
C SER A 455 20.13 -10.99 -23.93
N ARG A 456 19.90 -9.73 -23.52
CA ARG A 456 19.99 -8.54 -24.39
C ARG A 456 21.44 -8.13 -24.73
N GLY A 457 22.44 -8.64 -24.01
CA GLY A 457 23.83 -8.20 -24.16
C GLY A 457 23.98 -6.69 -23.97
N SER A 458 24.93 -6.06 -24.67
CA SER A 458 25.24 -4.62 -24.56
C SER A 458 24.05 -3.67 -24.84
N LYS A 459 23.00 -4.12 -25.53
CA LYS A 459 21.78 -3.33 -25.77
C LYS A 459 20.86 -3.23 -24.56
N GLY A 460 21.13 -4.02 -23.52
CA GLY A 460 20.35 -4.03 -22.29
C GLY A 460 20.79 -2.98 -21.26
N LEU A 461 21.91 -2.29 -21.48
CA LEU A 461 22.48 -1.33 -20.54
C LEU A 461 22.95 -0.09 -21.30
N LEU A 462 22.40 1.08 -20.96
CA LEU A 462 22.80 2.38 -21.49
C LEU A 462 23.36 3.23 -20.36
N VAL A 463 24.42 3.97 -20.64
CA VAL A 463 25.08 4.85 -19.67
C VAL A 463 25.11 6.26 -20.24
N SER A 464 24.78 7.27 -19.43
CA SER A 464 24.89 8.67 -19.84
C SER A 464 26.33 9.06 -20.17
N GLY A 465 26.54 10.07 -21.01
CA GLY A 465 27.89 10.53 -21.38
C GLY A 465 28.76 10.94 -20.19
N ASP A 466 28.15 11.38 -19.08
CA ASP A 466 28.86 11.71 -17.82
C ASP A 466 29.06 10.51 -16.87
N GLY A 467 28.58 9.32 -17.25
CA GLY A 467 28.68 8.09 -16.48
C GLY A 467 27.80 8.03 -15.23
N ARG A 468 26.99 9.04 -14.93
CA ARG A 468 26.26 9.14 -13.65
C ARG A 468 24.90 8.48 -13.66
N ILE A 469 24.35 8.19 -14.85
CA ILE A 469 23.02 7.62 -15.03
C ILE A 469 23.14 6.33 -15.83
N VAL A 470 22.37 5.33 -15.41
CA VAL A 470 22.28 4.04 -16.08
C VAL A 470 20.82 3.77 -16.39
N ALA A 471 20.51 3.43 -17.64
CA ALA A 471 19.22 2.86 -18.00
C ALA A 471 19.39 1.37 -18.33
N ALA A 472 18.62 0.52 -17.67
CA ALA A 472 18.63 -0.92 -17.88
C ALA A 472 17.33 -1.39 -18.52
N ASN A 473 17.43 -2.19 -19.59
CA ASN A 473 16.31 -2.87 -20.21
C ASN A 473 16.00 -4.14 -19.44
N LEU A 474 14.79 -4.21 -18.90
CA LEU A 474 14.30 -5.26 -18.03
C LEU A 474 13.05 -5.88 -18.67
N PRO A 475 13.23 -6.69 -19.73
CA PRO A 475 12.11 -7.29 -20.44
C PRO A 475 11.40 -8.29 -19.54
N TYR A 476 10.09 -8.38 -19.66
CA TYR A 476 9.27 -9.42 -19.02
C TYR A 476 8.51 -10.20 -20.09
N ALA A 477 8.06 -11.41 -19.77
CA ALA A 477 7.22 -12.20 -20.66
C ALA A 477 5.74 -11.96 -20.33
N ALA A 478 4.85 -12.09 -21.32
CA ALA A 478 3.41 -11.85 -21.11
C ALA A 478 2.78 -12.74 -20.01
N TYR A 479 3.29 -13.95 -19.80
CA TYR A 479 2.85 -14.84 -18.72
C TYR A 479 3.41 -14.45 -17.33
N ARG A 480 4.39 -13.55 -17.30
CA ARG A 480 4.93 -12.87 -16.11
C ARG A 480 4.37 -11.44 -16.00
N ALA A 481 3.31 -11.07 -16.72
CA ALA A 481 2.64 -9.79 -16.54
C ALA A 481 1.28 -10.04 -15.89
N PRO A 482 0.96 -9.37 -14.77
CA PRO A 482 -0.40 -9.42 -14.26
C PRO A 482 -1.35 -8.78 -15.28
N THR A 483 -2.52 -9.38 -15.45
CA THR A 483 -3.51 -8.90 -16.43
C THR A 483 -3.94 -7.47 -16.11
N GLY A 484 -3.78 -6.55 -17.08
CA GLY A 484 -4.18 -5.15 -16.92
C GLY A 484 -3.14 -4.28 -16.20
N ILE A 485 -1.92 -4.77 -15.99
CA ILE A 485 -0.81 -4.01 -15.42
C ILE A 485 0.30 -3.87 -16.47
N ASP A 486 0.63 -2.63 -16.80
CA ASP A 486 1.77 -2.28 -17.65
C ASP A 486 3.02 -2.25 -16.77
N LEU A 487 3.89 -3.24 -16.90
CA LEU A 487 5.12 -3.32 -16.14
C LEU A 487 6.21 -2.48 -16.82
N PRO A 488 7.05 -1.72 -16.08
CA PRO A 488 8.08 -0.92 -16.71
C PRO A 488 9.10 -1.80 -17.44
N THR A 489 9.50 -1.41 -18.64
CA THR A 489 10.51 -2.13 -19.45
C THR A 489 11.90 -1.58 -19.21
N TYR A 490 12.02 -0.32 -18.78
CA TYR A 490 13.30 0.31 -18.44
C TYR A 490 13.30 0.83 -17.01
N ALA A 491 14.41 0.62 -16.32
CA ALA A 491 14.71 1.27 -15.05
C ALA A 491 15.87 2.25 -15.24
N VAL A 492 15.66 3.52 -14.89
CA VAL A 492 16.69 4.57 -14.91
C VAL A 492 17.18 4.78 -13.48
N LEU A 493 18.47 4.54 -13.29
CA LEU A 493 19.12 4.45 -11.98
C LEU A 493 20.25 5.48 -11.90
N ASN A 494 20.42 6.08 -10.73
CA ASN A 494 21.64 6.82 -10.42
C ASN A 494 22.79 5.81 -10.21
N ALA A 495 23.84 5.92 -11.02
CA ALA A 495 24.96 4.99 -11.00
C ALA A 495 25.68 4.96 -9.64
N VAL A 496 25.74 6.10 -8.95
CA VAL A 496 26.51 6.25 -7.72
C VAL A 496 25.74 5.79 -6.49
N SER A 497 24.45 6.15 -6.39
CA SER A 497 23.60 5.86 -5.22
C SER A 497 22.77 4.58 -5.36
N GLY A 498 22.48 4.13 -6.59
CA GLY A 498 21.52 3.06 -6.85
C GLY A 498 20.06 3.49 -6.69
N GLU A 499 19.81 4.79 -6.53
CA GLU A 499 18.47 5.36 -6.47
C GLU A 499 17.75 5.19 -7.81
N VAL A 500 16.50 4.75 -7.75
CA VAL A 500 15.62 4.65 -8.91
C VAL A 500 15.09 6.04 -9.20
N LEU A 501 15.49 6.60 -10.33
CA LEU A 501 15.09 7.95 -10.74
C LEU A 501 13.75 7.94 -11.47
N THR A 502 13.57 6.98 -12.39
CA THR A 502 12.29 6.74 -13.05
C THR A 502 12.24 5.30 -13.59
N GLU A 503 11.03 4.78 -13.79
CA GLU A 503 10.77 3.53 -14.46
C GLU A 503 9.80 3.80 -15.61
N VAL A 504 10.13 3.30 -16.80
CA VAL A 504 9.40 3.63 -18.03
C VAL A 504 8.90 2.35 -18.69
N HIS A 505 7.58 2.26 -18.87
CA HIS A 505 6.96 1.25 -19.72
C HIS A 505 6.98 1.73 -21.17
N THR A 506 7.58 0.93 -22.06
CA THR A 506 7.56 1.15 -23.51
C THR A 506 7.96 -0.14 -24.23
N ASP A 507 7.40 -0.34 -25.42
CA ASP A 507 7.83 -1.39 -26.36
C ASP A 507 9.04 -0.93 -27.21
N GLY A 508 9.42 0.34 -27.07
CA GLY A 508 10.50 0.96 -27.82
C GLY A 508 11.91 0.58 -27.36
N ARG A 509 12.90 0.95 -28.19
CA ARG A 509 14.31 0.80 -27.86
C ARG A 509 14.86 2.10 -27.31
N ALA A 510 15.45 2.06 -26.12
CA ALA A 510 16.17 3.21 -25.60
C ALA A 510 17.38 3.55 -26.49
N LEU A 511 17.53 4.83 -26.79
CA LEU A 511 18.60 5.38 -27.62
C LEU A 511 19.70 5.99 -26.76
N ALA A 512 19.30 6.86 -25.83
CA ALA A 512 20.22 7.60 -24.97
C ALA A 512 19.54 8.00 -23.66
N VAL A 513 20.33 8.28 -22.61
CA VAL A 513 19.85 8.66 -21.29
C VAL A 513 20.73 9.74 -20.67
N ASP A 514 20.12 10.68 -19.94
CA ASP A 514 20.81 11.60 -19.05
C ASP A 514 20.04 11.78 -17.73
N GLN A 515 20.46 12.75 -16.90
CA GLN A 515 19.84 13.02 -15.59
C GLN A 515 18.41 13.59 -15.67
N ASN A 516 17.98 14.01 -16.85
CA ASN A 516 16.72 14.70 -17.07
C ASN A 516 15.74 13.86 -17.91
N GLN A 517 16.23 13.08 -18.87
CA GLN A 517 15.42 12.42 -19.89
C GLN A 517 15.99 11.06 -20.34
N LEU A 518 15.06 10.17 -20.71
CA LEU A 518 15.33 8.90 -21.40
C LEU A 518 14.72 8.98 -22.81
N LEU A 519 15.56 8.87 -23.84
CA LEU A 519 15.14 8.93 -25.23
C LEU A 519 14.84 7.52 -25.76
N ILE A 520 13.64 7.32 -26.30
CA ILE A 520 13.13 6.04 -26.79
C ILE A 520 12.74 6.14 -28.26
N ALA A 521 13.13 5.14 -29.05
CA ALA A 521 12.63 4.90 -30.41
C ALA A 521 11.46 3.90 -30.40
N GLU A 522 10.30 4.32 -30.88
CA GLU A 522 9.09 3.50 -31.04
C GLU A 522 8.73 3.40 -32.54
N GLY A 523 9.48 2.60 -33.28
CA GLY A 523 9.37 2.57 -34.74
C GLY A 523 9.78 3.92 -35.34
N ASN A 524 8.82 4.62 -35.97
CA ASN A 524 9.02 5.95 -36.57
C ASN A 524 8.66 7.11 -35.62
N TYR A 525 8.50 6.83 -34.32
CA TYR A 525 8.36 7.85 -33.29
C TYR A 525 9.61 7.90 -32.43
N VAL A 526 9.96 9.11 -32.00
CA VAL A 526 10.92 9.34 -30.92
C VAL A 526 10.15 9.96 -29.77
N ALA A 527 10.28 9.36 -28.59
CA ALA A 527 9.73 9.88 -27.36
C ALA A 527 10.85 10.20 -26.39
N ALA A 528 10.75 11.33 -25.70
CA ALA A 528 11.56 11.63 -24.54
C ALA A 528 10.70 11.44 -23.29
N HIS A 529 11.13 10.57 -22.38
CA HIS A 529 10.50 10.37 -21.09
C HIS A 529 11.27 11.12 -20.02
N GLY A 530 10.56 11.91 -19.22
CA GLY A 530 11.13 12.63 -18.08
C GLY A 530 11.70 11.70 -17.01
N VAL A 531 12.95 11.96 -16.60
CA VAL A 531 13.60 11.30 -15.47
C VAL A 531 13.41 12.13 -14.19
N SER A 532 13.83 13.39 -14.21
CA SER A 532 13.70 14.33 -13.08
C SER A 532 12.70 15.47 -13.31
N ASN A 533 12.21 15.63 -14.54
CA ASN A 533 11.30 16.69 -14.97
C ASN A 533 10.15 16.08 -15.78
N PRO A 534 8.87 16.45 -15.61
CA PRO A 534 7.74 15.83 -16.32
C PRO A 534 7.68 16.11 -17.82
N THR A 535 8.76 16.62 -18.42
CA THR A 535 8.90 16.78 -19.86
C THR A 535 8.71 15.44 -20.57
N HIS A 536 7.62 15.34 -21.30
CA HIS A 536 7.33 14.23 -22.20
C HIS A 536 6.89 14.80 -23.53
N TRP A 537 7.67 14.57 -24.57
CA TRP A 537 7.30 14.87 -25.94
C TRP A 537 7.45 13.62 -26.79
N ARG A 538 6.62 13.53 -27.82
CA ARG A 538 6.66 12.45 -28.79
C ARG A 538 6.58 13.06 -30.17
N THR A 539 7.64 12.92 -30.94
CA THR A 539 7.74 13.44 -32.30
C THR A 539 7.68 12.29 -33.28
N ARG A 540 6.87 12.45 -34.33
CA ARG A 540 6.81 11.49 -35.43
C ARG A 540 7.86 11.87 -36.45
N LEU A 541 8.80 10.96 -36.71
CA LEU A 541 9.75 11.09 -37.80
C LEU A 541 9.25 10.35 -39.03
N ARG A 542 9.90 10.62 -40.16
CA ARG A 542 9.54 9.98 -41.42
C ARG A 542 9.79 8.48 -41.36
N CYS A 543 10.89 8.09 -40.71
CA CYS A 543 11.42 6.74 -40.78
C CYS A 543 11.84 6.23 -39.40
N ASN A 544 12.22 4.94 -39.33
CA ASN A 544 12.57 4.32 -38.07
C ASN A 544 13.89 4.87 -37.55
N VAL A 545 13.93 5.17 -36.25
CA VAL A 545 15.14 5.68 -35.61
C VAL A 545 16.06 4.54 -35.20
N THR A 546 17.28 4.58 -35.72
CA THR A 546 18.28 3.53 -35.52
C THR A 546 19.34 3.93 -34.51
N GLN A 547 19.57 5.22 -34.28
CA GLN A 547 20.53 5.71 -33.29
C GLN A 547 20.04 7.04 -32.71
N GLY A 548 20.52 7.37 -31.52
CA GLY A 548 20.31 8.68 -30.94
C GLY A 548 21.28 8.96 -29.81
N GLU A 549 21.57 10.23 -29.59
CA GLU A 549 22.49 10.73 -28.59
C GLU A 549 21.96 12.05 -28.00
N LEU A 550 22.23 12.31 -26.73
CA LEU A 550 21.83 13.54 -26.04
C LEU A 550 23.03 14.50 -25.94
N MET A 551 22.86 15.72 -26.44
CA MET A 551 23.90 16.75 -26.38
C MET A 551 23.31 18.13 -26.07
N GLY A 552 23.68 18.68 -24.92
CA GLY A 552 23.24 20.01 -24.50
C GLY A 552 21.71 20.09 -24.37
N ASP A 553 21.09 20.93 -25.19
CA ASP A 553 19.64 21.13 -25.23
C ASP A 553 18.97 20.41 -26.41
N GLN A 554 19.64 19.43 -27.02
CA GLN A 554 19.16 18.72 -28.21
C GLN A 554 19.31 17.20 -28.09
N ALA A 555 18.37 16.49 -28.70
CA ALA A 555 18.49 15.08 -29.03
C ALA A 555 18.89 14.95 -30.50
N VAL A 556 20.06 14.37 -30.76
CA VAL A 556 20.52 14.07 -32.11
C VAL A 556 20.11 12.65 -32.44
N VAL A 557 19.26 12.48 -33.45
CA VAL A 557 18.74 11.16 -33.84
C VAL A 557 19.03 10.87 -35.30
N VAL A 558 19.15 9.59 -35.62
CA VAL A 558 19.30 9.13 -37.00
C VAL A 558 18.08 8.30 -37.39
N ASP A 559 17.30 8.80 -38.34
CA ASP A 559 16.23 8.03 -38.98
C ASP A 559 16.66 7.48 -40.33
N ALA A 560 16.36 6.20 -40.56
CA ALA A 560 16.72 5.47 -41.77
C ALA A 560 15.46 4.91 -42.46
N CYS A 561 15.22 5.35 -43.70
CA CYS A 561 14.08 4.93 -44.52
C CYS A 561 14.41 3.69 -45.36
N ALA A 562 13.44 2.78 -45.56
CA ALA A 562 13.53 1.80 -46.64
C ALA A 562 13.55 2.56 -47.98
N GLY A 563 14.65 2.50 -48.74
CA GLY A 563 14.85 3.31 -49.95
C GLY A 563 15.84 4.48 -49.79
N ASN A 564 16.70 4.43 -48.77
CA ASN A 564 18.04 5.02 -48.77
C ASN A 564 18.14 6.55 -48.71
N GLY A 565 17.75 7.08 -47.56
CA GLY A 565 18.32 8.29 -47.01
C GLY A 565 18.54 8.07 -45.52
N ALA A 566 19.79 8.10 -45.07
CA ALA A 566 20.09 8.28 -43.65
C ALA A 566 20.04 9.79 -43.37
N VAL A 567 19.14 10.20 -42.49
CA VAL A 567 19.00 11.61 -42.11
C VAL A 567 19.34 11.73 -40.63
N VAL A 568 20.27 12.64 -40.34
CA VAL A 568 20.58 13.04 -38.96
C VAL A 568 19.75 14.27 -38.66
N ARG A 569 19.05 14.27 -37.53
CA ARG A 569 18.20 15.38 -37.10
C ARG A 569 18.59 15.83 -35.72
N GLY A 570 18.64 17.15 -35.52
CA GLY A 570 18.64 17.75 -34.19
C GLY A 570 17.22 18.07 -33.79
N LEU A 571 16.76 17.46 -32.70
CA LEU A 571 15.47 17.73 -32.08
C LEU A 571 15.69 18.58 -30.82
N ASP A 572 14.88 19.61 -30.64
CA ASP A 572 14.82 20.36 -29.40
C ASP A 572 14.46 19.41 -28.24
N LEU A 573 15.29 19.35 -27.21
CA LEU A 573 15.11 18.39 -26.12
C LEU A 573 13.90 18.72 -25.22
N LYS A 574 13.35 19.93 -25.29
CA LYS A 574 12.16 20.33 -24.52
C LYS A 574 10.87 20.09 -25.30
N THR A 575 10.85 20.40 -26.59
CA THR A 575 9.61 20.34 -27.40
C THR A 575 9.54 19.14 -28.34
N GLY A 576 10.67 18.54 -28.70
CA GLY A 576 10.75 17.53 -29.75
C GLY A 576 10.69 18.09 -31.16
N ASP A 577 10.69 19.42 -31.32
CA ASP A 577 10.66 20.08 -32.62
C ASP A 577 11.99 19.91 -33.33
N GLN A 578 11.94 19.64 -34.63
CA GLN A 578 13.13 19.57 -35.46
C GLN A 578 13.75 20.98 -35.61
N ARG A 579 15.00 21.12 -35.18
CA ARG A 579 15.80 22.35 -35.36
C ARG A 579 16.56 22.34 -36.68
N TRP A 580 17.15 21.20 -37.04
CA TRP A 580 17.94 21.04 -38.26
C TRP A 580 17.89 19.58 -38.74
N GLU A 581 18.19 19.38 -40.02
CA GLU A 581 18.37 18.05 -40.61
C GLU A 581 19.58 18.04 -41.56
N VAL A 582 20.27 16.91 -41.59
CA VAL A 582 21.36 16.63 -42.51
C VAL A 582 21.07 15.32 -43.20
N LYS A 583 20.88 15.38 -44.52
CA LYS A 583 20.83 14.19 -45.37
C LYS A 583 22.26 13.75 -45.62
N LEU A 584 22.67 12.66 -44.96
CA LEU A 584 24.02 12.13 -45.13
C LEU A 584 24.25 11.76 -46.61
N GLY A 585 23.30 11.08 -47.25
CA GLY A 585 23.39 10.66 -48.66
C GLY A 585 23.82 11.77 -49.63
N ASP A 586 23.22 12.96 -49.52
CA ASP A 586 23.48 14.10 -50.42
C ASP A 586 24.86 14.74 -50.20
N ARG A 587 25.53 14.47 -49.07
CA ARG A 587 26.76 15.16 -48.64
C ARG A 587 28.05 14.39 -48.90
N PHE A 588 27.99 13.07 -49.03
CA PHE A 588 29.19 12.23 -49.25
C PHE A 588 29.43 11.92 -50.75
N ASP A 589 28.81 12.67 -51.67
CA ASP A 589 28.88 12.45 -53.13
C ASP A 589 28.58 10.99 -53.53
N LEU A 590 27.75 10.35 -52.71
CA LEU A 590 27.22 9.02 -52.96
C LEU A 590 26.19 9.23 -54.06
N SER A 591 26.37 8.55 -55.20
CA SER A 591 25.45 8.63 -56.35
C SER A 591 24.00 8.69 -55.84
N ALA A 592 23.20 9.63 -56.35
CA ALA A 592 21.91 10.10 -55.82
C ALA A 592 20.80 9.04 -55.58
N GLU A 593 21.12 7.76 -55.72
CA GLU A 593 20.38 6.63 -55.20
C GLU A 593 21.35 5.87 -54.28
N LEU A 594 21.30 6.14 -52.97
CA LEU A 594 21.97 5.29 -52.01
C LEU A 594 21.44 3.85 -52.20
N ASP A 595 22.29 2.84 -51.97
CA ASP A 595 21.97 1.41 -52.07
C ASP A 595 21.11 0.94 -50.86
N PRO A 596 20.11 0.04 -51.01
CA PRO A 596 19.38 -0.62 -49.91
C PRO A 596 20.26 -1.20 -48.79
N GLU A 597 21.57 -1.33 -49.02
CA GLU A 597 22.53 -1.82 -48.04
C GLU A 597 23.22 -0.74 -47.17
N THR A 598 22.87 0.55 -47.28
CA THR A 598 23.47 1.62 -46.46
C THR A 598 23.22 1.38 -44.96
N TRP A 599 24.29 1.48 -44.16
CA TRP A 599 24.26 1.22 -42.72
C TRP A 599 24.79 2.44 -41.95
N VAL A 600 24.07 2.86 -40.91
CA VAL A 600 24.54 3.86 -39.95
C VAL A 600 24.98 3.14 -38.69
N GLY A 601 26.23 3.39 -38.29
CA GLY A 601 26.84 2.78 -37.11
C GLY A 601 26.58 3.58 -35.84
N ASP A 602 27.48 3.43 -34.87
CA ASP A 602 27.38 4.14 -33.59
C ASP A 602 27.46 5.67 -33.76
N LEU A 603 26.83 6.35 -32.81
CA LEU A 603 26.75 7.79 -32.67
C LEU A 603 27.30 8.16 -31.29
N VAL A 604 28.13 9.20 -31.19
CA VAL A 604 28.72 9.62 -29.92
C VAL A 604 28.81 11.14 -29.82
N ALA A 605 28.50 11.68 -28.64
CA ALA A 605 28.74 13.09 -28.33
C ALA A 605 30.23 13.33 -28.04
N VAL A 606 30.82 14.35 -28.67
CA VAL A 606 32.22 14.72 -28.43
C VAL A 606 32.30 15.61 -27.17
N PRO A 607 32.97 15.15 -26.09
CA PRO A 607 32.99 15.86 -24.82
C PRO A 607 33.54 17.29 -24.92
N ASP A 608 32.94 18.21 -24.17
CA ASP A 608 33.31 19.64 -24.09
C ASP A 608 33.24 20.39 -25.44
N THR A 609 32.54 19.84 -26.43
CA THR A 609 32.30 20.49 -27.73
C THR A 609 30.80 20.66 -27.99
N ARG A 610 30.42 21.04 -29.22
CA ARG A 610 29.05 20.97 -29.75
C ARG A 610 28.95 20.00 -30.92
N GLU A 611 29.83 19.01 -30.96
CA GLU A 611 29.89 18.07 -32.07
C GLU A 611 29.37 16.69 -31.68
N VAL A 612 28.64 16.09 -32.60
CA VAL A 612 28.29 14.67 -32.57
C VAL A 612 28.97 14.00 -33.74
N ALA A 613 29.68 12.90 -33.46
CA ALA A 613 30.36 12.11 -34.46
C ALA A 613 29.67 10.76 -34.67
N GLY A 614 29.72 10.24 -35.89
CA GLY A 614 29.13 8.95 -36.21
C GLY A 614 29.78 8.25 -37.39
N LEU A 615 29.26 7.07 -37.68
CA LEU A 615 29.72 6.20 -38.75
C LEU A 615 28.64 6.00 -39.82
N ILE A 616 29.05 5.94 -41.08
CA ILE A 616 28.18 5.53 -42.18
C ILE A 616 28.95 4.62 -43.13
N TRP A 617 28.37 3.46 -43.43
CA TRP A 617 28.89 2.52 -44.42
C TRP A 617 27.95 2.45 -45.62
N THR A 618 28.51 2.37 -46.82
CA THR A 618 27.71 2.30 -48.04
C THR A 618 28.35 1.47 -49.14
N ALA A 619 27.55 0.58 -49.72
CA ALA A 619 27.93 -0.24 -50.86
C ALA A 619 28.14 0.57 -52.15
N SER A 620 27.41 1.69 -52.33
CA SER A 620 27.53 2.54 -53.52
C SER A 620 28.87 3.29 -53.62
N ALA A 621 29.55 3.52 -52.49
CA ALA A 621 30.95 3.96 -52.46
C ALA A 621 31.94 2.79 -52.44
N GLY A 622 31.61 1.68 -53.12
CA GLY A 622 32.44 0.49 -53.18
C GLY A 622 32.64 -0.22 -51.84
N GLY A 623 31.79 0.00 -50.83
CA GLY A 623 31.94 -0.54 -49.47
C GLY A 623 32.78 0.32 -48.53
N THR A 624 32.84 1.64 -48.77
CA THR A 624 33.60 2.58 -47.94
C THR A 624 32.86 2.90 -46.64
N LEU A 625 33.58 2.85 -45.52
CA LEU A 625 33.15 3.32 -44.21
C LEU A 625 33.64 4.76 -44.04
N TYR A 626 32.72 5.68 -43.77
CA TYR A 626 33.02 7.08 -43.48
C TYR A 626 32.78 7.37 -42.01
N GLN A 627 33.63 8.24 -41.48
CA GLN A 627 33.42 8.91 -40.22
C GLN A 627 33.04 10.36 -40.49
N TRP A 628 32.13 10.90 -39.70
CA TRP A 628 31.60 12.24 -39.88
C TRP A 628 31.39 12.92 -38.54
N SER A 629 31.44 14.25 -38.55
CA SER A 629 31.11 15.11 -37.41
C SER A 629 30.12 16.20 -37.83
N ILE A 630 29.15 16.49 -36.98
CA ILE A 630 28.13 17.54 -37.17
C ILE A 630 28.12 18.45 -35.94
N ASP A 631 28.17 19.76 -36.18
CA ASP A 631 27.90 20.78 -35.16
C ASP A 631 26.38 20.80 -34.87
N VAL A 632 26.00 20.55 -33.62
CA VAL A 632 24.58 20.48 -33.21
C VAL A 632 23.92 21.86 -33.12
N GLY A 633 24.68 22.95 -33.22
CA GLY A 633 24.15 24.32 -33.18
C GLY A 633 23.33 24.66 -34.43
N ASP A 634 23.81 24.28 -35.60
CA ASP A 634 23.19 24.60 -36.89
C ASP A 634 23.04 23.39 -37.83
N GLY A 635 23.46 22.20 -37.40
CA GLY A 635 23.44 20.98 -38.22
C GLY A 635 24.48 21.00 -39.34
N ARG A 636 25.51 21.84 -39.27
CA ARG A 636 26.56 21.86 -40.28
C ARG A 636 27.48 20.65 -40.08
N VAL A 637 27.66 19.86 -41.13
CA VAL A 637 28.73 18.85 -41.20
C VAL A 637 30.07 19.57 -41.08
N SER A 638 30.78 19.37 -39.96
CA SER A 638 32.10 19.96 -39.71
C SER A 638 33.14 19.35 -40.63
N TRP A 639 33.12 18.01 -40.75
CA TRP A 639 34.01 17.26 -41.63
C TRP A 639 33.48 15.86 -41.88
N SER A 640 34.00 15.24 -42.93
CA SER A 640 33.79 13.84 -43.28
C SER A 640 35.07 13.25 -43.85
N THR A 641 35.47 12.09 -43.34
CA THR A 641 36.71 11.44 -43.73
C THR A 641 36.48 9.94 -43.93
N PRO A 642 36.93 9.33 -45.03
CA PRO A 642 36.89 7.88 -45.19
C PRO A 642 37.80 7.24 -44.14
N VAL A 643 37.31 6.21 -43.46
CA VAL A 643 38.11 5.46 -42.49
C VAL A 643 39.25 4.75 -43.23
N PRO A 644 40.50 4.87 -42.78
CA PRO A 644 41.63 4.20 -43.43
C PRO A 644 41.42 2.69 -43.62
N GLY A 645 41.85 2.16 -44.77
CA GLY A 645 41.76 0.73 -45.07
C GLY A 645 40.36 0.24 -45.50
N THR A 646 39.53 1.13 -46.05
CA THR A 646 38.34 0.76 -46.84
C THR A 646 38.72 0.28 -48.25
N PRO A 647 37.88 -0.53 -48.93
CA PRO A 647 36.53 -0.94 -48.55
C PRO A 647 36.48 -2.01 -47.46
N ARG A 648 35.41 -1.99 -46.67
CA ARG A 648 35.14 -2.92 -45.56
C ARG A 648 33.93 -3.80 -45.88
N PRO A 649 33.90 -5.06 -45.43
CA PRO A 649 32.68 -5.86 -45.51
C PRO A 649 31.55 -5.20 -44.72
N ARG A 650 30.30 -5.49 -45.11
CA ARG A 650 29.11 -4.96 -44.44
C ARG A 650 29.15 -5.32 -42.96
N LEU A 651 29.08 -4.30 -42.11
CA LEU A 651 28.95 -4.43 -40.66
C LEU A 651 27.50 -4.86 -40.35
N GLY A 652 27.33 -5.92 -39.55
CA GLY A 652 26.07 -6.63 -39.33
C GLY A 652 26.27 -7.90 -38.48
N PRO A 653 25.22 -8.67 -38.15
CA PRO A 653 25.26 -9.71 -37.10
C PRO A 653 26.28 -10.85 -37.31
N ALA A 654 26.76 -11.04 -38.54
CA ALA A 654 27.78 -12.03 -38.92
C ALA A 654 29.20 -11.43 -39.03
N SER A 655 29.37 -10.15 -38.69
CA SER A 655 30.60 -9.37 -38.67
C SER A 655 30.68 -8.58 -37.37
N CYS A 656 31.85 -8.06 -37.00
CA CYS A 656 31.99 -7.26 -35.78
C CYS A 656 31.22 -5.94 -35.92
N ASP A 657 30.31 -5.63 -34.99
CA ASP A 657 29.70 -4.29 -34.90
C ASP A 657 30.84 -3.26 -34.67
N ALA A 658 30.87 -2.18 -35.47
CA ALA A 658 31.89 -1.15 -35.25
C ALA A 658 31.56 -0.34 -34.01
N GLN A 659 32.54 -0.19 -33.12
CA GLN A 659 32.39 0.60 -31.90
C GLN A 659 33.07 1.96 -32.06
N LEU A 660 32.39 3.01 -31.63
CA LEU A 660 32.90 4.38 -31.66
C LEU A 660 32.82 5.00 -30.27
N ALA A 661 33.90 5.63 -29.80
CA ALA A 661 33.83 6.56 -28.68
C ALA A 661 34.60 7.84 -28.97
N ALA A 662 34.24 8.87 -28.21
CA ALA A 662 34.83 10.19 -28.33
C ALA A 662 35.47 10.62 -27.01
N THR A 663 36.57 11.33 -27.17
CA THR A 663 37.25 12.08 -26.13
C THR A 663 37.37 13.53 -26.62
N HIS A 664 37.84 14.43 -25.76
CA HIS A 664 38.12 15.80 -26.20
C HIS A 664 39.19 15.87 -27.32
N THR A 665 40.10 14.89 -27.42
CA THR A 665 41.28 14.96 -28.30
C THR A 665 41.32 13.91 -29.40
N SER A 666 40.49 12.87 -29.31
CA SER A 666 40.51 11.69 -30.18
C SER A 666 39.11 11.07 -30.29
N LEU A 667 38.71 10.72 -31.51
CA LEU A 667 37.64 9.79 -31.82
C LEU A 667 38.27 8.43 -32.10
N VAL A 668 37.87 7.40 -31.37
CA VAL A 668 38.50 6.08 -31.46
C VAL A 668 37.48 5.09 -31.97
N LEU A 669 37.88 4.38 -33.02
CA LEU A 669 37.05 3.50 -33.81
C LEU A 669 37.67 2.10 -33.82
N ILE A 670 36.88 1.11 -33.44
CA ILE A 670 37.23 -0.31 -33.53
C ILE A 670 36.33 -0.95 -34.58
N THR A 671 36.94 -1.50 -35.62
CA THR A 671 36.23 -2.14 -36.75
C THR A 671 36.90 -3.45 -37.12
N CYS A 672 36.21 -4.28 -37.90
CA CYS A 672 36.79 -5.48 -38.49
C CYS A 672 37.17 -5.26 -39.96
N ARG A 673 38.29 -5.84 -40.41
CA ARG A 673 38.76 -5.74 -41.80
C ARG A 673 38.20 -6.81 -42.72
N ASN A 674 38.06 -8.04 -42.23
CA ASN A 674 37.65 -9.18 -43.05
C ASN A 674 36.30 -9.71 -42.52
N ALA A 675 35.41 -10.12 -43.42
CA ALA A 675 34.24 -10.93 -43.07
C ALA A 675 34.61 -12.34 -43.47
N THR A 676 35.02 -13.14 -42.50
CA THR A 676 35.52 -14.48 -42.81
C THR A 676 35.00 -15.51 -41.84
N ASP A 677 34.73 -16.68 -42.43
CA ASP A 677 34.60 -17.99 -41.81
C ASP A 677 35.23 -18.07 -40.40
N PRO A 678 34.51 -18.58 -39.38
CA PRO A 678 35.01 -18.75 -38.01
C PRO A 678 36.36 -19.47 -37.88
N THR A 679 36.81 -20.13 -38.96
CA THR A 679 38.08 -20.86 -39.04
C THR A 679 39.29 -20.02 -39.47
N GLN A 680 39.14 -18.75 -39.88
CA GLN A 680 40.25 -17.86 -40.31
C GLN A 680 40.58 -16.74 -39.31
N PRO A 681 41.84 -16.26 -39.22
CA PRO A 681 42.22 -15.15 -38.35
C PRO A 681 41.42 -13.86 -38.64
N GLN A 682 40.80 -13.28 -37.61
CA GLN A 682 40.04 -12.03 -37.69
C GLN A 682 40.98 -10.87 -37.44
N THR A 683 40.99 -9.88 -38.34
CA THR A 683 41.79 -8.67 -38.18
C THR A 683 40.90 -7.52 -37.73
N TYR A 684 41.15 -7.00 -36.54
CA TYR A 684 40.56 -5.77 -36.03
C TYR A 684 41.44 -4.58 -36.41
N ASP A 685 40.79 -3.49 -36.81
CA ASP A 685 41.42 -2.21 -37.06
C ASP A 685 40.98 -1.24 -35.98
N VAL A 686 41.95 -0.83 -35.16
CA VAL A 686 41.78 0.10 -34.07
C VAL A 686 42.43 1.40 -34.50
N SER A 687 41.61 2.41 -34.77
CA SER A 687 42.07 3.68 -35.31
C SER A 687 41.60 4.84 -34.45
N ALA A 688 42.40 5.90 -34.41
CA ALA A 688 42.00 7.17 -33.84
C ALA A 688 42.13 8.29 -34.85
N ALA A 689 41.16 9.19 -34.80
CA ALA A 689 41.11 10.40 -35.59
C ALA A 689 40.93 11.61 -34.67
N SER A 690 41.41 12.77 -35.11
CA SER A 690 41.15 14.04 -34.45
C SER A 690 39.66 14.38 -34.52
N PRO A 691 38.98 14.73 -33.41
CA PRO A 691 37.58 15.14 -33.45
C PRO A 691 37.35 16.44 -34.22
N ALA A 692 38.37 17.29 -34.38
CA ALA A 692 38.23 18.61 -34.99
C ALA A 692 38.12 18.58 -36.52
N ASP A 693 38.73 17.59 -37.17
CA ASP A 693 38.88 17.53 -38.63
C ASP A 693 38.87 16.10 -39.20
N GLY A 694 38.76 15.08 -38.35
CA GLY A 694 38.80 13.68 -38.76
C GLY A 694 40.19 13.22 -39.22
N THR A 695 41.24 14.02 -39.02
CA THR A 695 42.59 13.65 -39.43
C THR A 695 43.05 12.41 -38.66
N PRO A 696 43.48 11.32 -39.34
CA PRO A 696 43.97 10.13 -38.67
C PRO A 696 45.18 10.46 -37.78
N GLN A 697 45.10 10.11 -36.50
CA GLN A 697 46.18 10.30 -35.53
C GLN A 697 47.06 9.05 -35.45
N TRP A 698 46.44 7.88 -35.32
CA TRP A 698 47.12 6.59 -35.27
C TRP A 698 46.16 5.47 -35.66
N HIS A 699 46.71 4.34 -36.12
CA HIS A 699 45.93 3.15 -36.40
C HIS A 699 46.77 1.90 -36.14
N HIS A 700 46.12 0.83 -35.69
CA HIS A 700 46.73 -0.43 -35.32
C HIS A 700 45.90 -1.59 -35.85
N LEU A 701 46.58 -2.59 -36.41
CA LEU A 701 45.95 -3.84 -36.84
C LEU A 701 46.22 -4.92 -35.83
N LEU A 702 45.15 -5.48 -35.27
CA LEU A 702 45.22 -6.60 -34.36
C LEU A 702 44.67 -7.86 -35.02
N GLN A 703 45.53 -8.85 -35.23
CA GLN A 703 45.11 -10.17 -35.69
C GLN A 703 44.79 -11.07 -34.49
N VAL A 704 43.55 -11.59 -34.45
CA VAL A 704 43.09 -12.54 -33.45
C VAL A 704 42.97 -13.93 -34.11
N PRO A 705 43.68 -14.97 -33.65
CA PRO A 705 43.62 -16.32 -34.23
C PRO A 705 42.24 -17.01 -34.06
N PRO A 706 41.84 -17.94 -34.95
CA PRO A 706 40.53 -18.63 -34.94
C PRO A 706 40.17 -19.30 -33.61
N ARG A 707 41.16 -19.94 -32.95
CA ARG A 707 40.96 -20.63 -31.67
C ARG A 707 40.52 -19.70 -30.52
N LEU A 708 40.65 -18.40 -30.73
CA LEU A 708 40.38 -17.34 -29.77
C LEU A 708 39.20 -16.45 -30.20
N GLN A 709 38.69 -16.66 -31.41
CA GLN A 709 37.47 -16.04 -31.93
C GLN A 709 36.27 -16.90 -31.53
N GLN A 710 35.81 -16.78 -30.28
CA GLN A 710 34.48 -17.29 -29.98
C GLN A 710 33.43 -16.45 -30.75
N PRO A 711 32.27 -17.01 -31.13
CA PRO A 711 31.24 -16.26 -31.87
C PRO A 711 30.77 -14.98 -31.15
N GLU A 712 31.00 -14.87 -29.83
CA GLU A 712 30.69 -13.69 -29.00
C GLU A 712 31.84 -12.65 -28.95
N TYR A 713 33.07 -13.03 -29.33
CA TYR A 713 34.29 -12.22 -29.19
C TYR A 713 34.33 -11.01 -30.13
N ALA A 714 33.67 -11.08 -31.29
CA ALA A 714 33.62 -10.02 -32.28
C ALA A 714 32.88 -8.76 -31.81
N ARG A 715 32.05 -8.87 -30.77
CA ARG A 715 31.21 -7.77 -30.29
C ARG A 715 31.73 -7.11 -29.02
N ASP A 716 32.32 -7.89 -28.12
CA ASP A 716 32.70 -7.42 -26.78
C ASP A 716 34.21 -7.49 -26.50
N GLY A 717 35.04 -7.92 -27.48
CA GLY A 717 36.51 -8.18 -27.42
C GLY A 717 37.39 -7.05 -26.91
N PHE A 718 36.89 -5.83 -27.00
CA PHE A 718 37.63 -4.60 -26.83
C PHE A 718 36.82 -3.65 -25.98
N ALA A 719 37.54 -2.90 -25.17
CA ALA A 719 37.01 -1.85 -24.35
C ALA A 719 37.62 -0.52 -24.72
N LEU A 720 36.79 0.51 -24.83
CA LEU A 720 37.22 1.83 -25.25
C LEU A 720 37.00 2.84 -24.14
N LEU A 721 38.08 3.26 -23.47
CA LEU A 721 38.11 4.20 -22.34
C LEU A 721 37.72 5.63 -22.79
N PRO A 722 37.18 6.49 -21.90
CA PRO A 722 36.71 7.84 -22.28
C PRO A 722 37.88 8.79 -22.51
N ASP A 723 39.10 8.34 -22.24
CA ASP A 723 40.35 8.99 -22.59
C ASP A 723 40.95 8.43 -23.89
N GLY A 724 40.22 7.56 -24.59
CA GLY A 724 40.56 7.09 -25.94
C GLY A 724 41.52 5.91 -25.94
N ARG A 725 41.83 5.35 -24.78
CA ARG A 725 42.63 4.13 -24.69
C ARG A 725 41.77 2.91 -25.01
N VAL A 726 42.32 2.04 -25.85
CA VAL A 726 41.68 0.77 -26.21
C VAL A 726 42.37 -0.34 -25.43
N VAL A 727 41.60 -1.15 -24.73
CA VAL A 727 42.10 -2.28 -23.96
C VAL A 727 41.49 -3.56 -24.53
N THR A 728 42.31 -4.58 -24.69
CA THR A 728 41.87 -5.93 -25.04
C THR A 728 42.67 -6.96 -24.25
N LEU A 729 42.11 -8.16 -24.07
CA LEU A 729 42.79 -9.26 -23.37
C LEU A 729 43.41 -10.20 -24.41
N MET A 730 44.75 -10.24 -24.47
CA MET A 730 45.45 -11.14 -25.38
C MET A 730 45.94 -12.41 -24.67
N PRO A 731 45.62 -13.60 -25.21
CA PRO A 731 46.18 -14.86 -24.76
C PRO A 731 47.69 -14.95 -25.09
N GLN A 732 48.44 -15.44 -24.12
CA GLN A 732 49.89 -15.62 -24.16
C GLN A 732 50.21 -17.09 -24.50
N VAL A 733 51.41 -17.32 -25.03
CA VAL A 733 51.90 -18.65 -25.46
C VAL A 733 51.93 -19.66 -24.30
N ASN A 734 51.96 -19.19 -23.04
CA ASN A 734 51.93 -19.99 -21.82
C ASN A 734 50.51 -20.32 -21.31
N GLY A 735 49.45 -19.96 -22.04
CA GLY A 735 48.06 -20.22 -21.65
C GLY A 735 47.42 -19.17 -20.73
N SER A 736 48.13 -18.12 -20.32
CA SER A 736 47.57 -16.98 -19.56
C SER A 736 47.02 -15.88 -20.48
N CYS A 737 46.07 -15.05 -20.02
CA CYS A 737 45.66 -13.84 -20.76
C CYS A 737 46.36 -12.61 -20.13
N SER A 738 46.82 -11.65 -20.94
CA SER A 738 47.36 -10.36 -20.45
C SER A 738 46.60 -9.21 -21.10
N PRO A 739 46.25 -8.15 -20.33
CA PRO A 739 45.71 -6.95 -20.92
C PRO A 739 46.77 -6.30 -21.81
N VAL A 740 46.34 -5.90 -22.99
CA VAL A 740 47.15 -5.20 -23.96
C VAL A 740 46.49 -3.86 -24.21
N MET A 741 47.24 -2.80 -23.90
CA MET A 741 46.83 -1.44 -24.20
C MET A 741 47.26 -1.12 -25.63
N ILE A 742 46.30 -0.63 -26.40
CA ILE A 742 46.49 -0.18 -27.77
C ILE A 742 46.36 1.35 -27.74
N GLY A 743 47.46 2.06 -27.97
CA GLY A 743 47.51 3.52 -27.95
C GLY A 743 48.53 4.11 -28.91
N THR A 744 48.75 5.42 -28.82
CA THR A 744 49.67 6.20 -29.68
C THR A 744 51.10 5.65 -29.71
N ALA A 745 51.56 5.04 -28.62
CA ALA A 745 52.92 4.50 -28.47
C ALA A 745 53.09 3.05 -28.97
N GLY A 746 52.06 2.46 -29.59
CA GLY A 746 52.06 1.08 -30.07
C GLY A 746 51.33 0.09 -29.15
N ILE A 747 51.48 -1.20 -29.46
CA ILE A 747 50.94 -2.31 -28.67
C ILE A 747 51.89 -2.52 -27.48
N GLN A 748 51.45 -2.17 -26.27
CA GLN A 748 52.22 -2.42 -25.06
C GLN A 748 51.61 -3.63 -24.33
N PRO A 749 52.29 -4.80 -24.34
CA PRO A 749 51.91 -5.88 -23.46
C PRO A 749 52.28 -5.46 -22.03
N HIS A 750 51.26 -5.33 -21.17
CA HIS A 750 51.51 -5.20 -19.75
C HIS A 750 51.40 -6.60 -19.13
N PRO A 751 52.53 -7.24 -18.75
CA PRO A 751 52.47 -8.46 -17.99
C PRO A 751 51.76 -8.17 -16.67
N ILE A 752 50.83 -9.05 -16.28
CA ILE A 752 50.28 -9.05 -14.93
C ILE A 752 51.46 -9.43 -14.02
N LEU A 753 52.16 -8.45 -13.46
CA LEU A 753 53.24 -8.71 -12.51
C LEU A 753 52.60 -9.08 -11.18
N PRO A 754 52.77 -10.32 -10.69
CA PRO A 754 52.32 -10.66 -9.35
C PRO A 754 53.12 -9.80 -8.36
N GLY A 755 52.42 -9.02 -7.53
CA GLY A 755 53.06 -8.30 -6.44
C GLY A 755 53.86 -9.26 -5.56
N ALA A 756 54.98 -8.80 -4.99
CA ALA A 756 55.91 -9.65 -4.22
C ALA A 756 55.29 -10.39 -3.01
N SER A 757 54.05 -10.05 -2.64
CA SER A 757 53.27 -10.66 -1.56
C SER A 757 51.95 -11.31 -2.01
N ALA A 758 51.67 -11.41 -3.31
CA ALA A 758 50.42 -11.98 -3.81
C ALA A 758 50.45 -13.52 -3.73
N LYS A 759 49.59 -14.13 -2.91
CA LYS A 759 49.34 -15.58 -2.98
C LYS A 759 48.35 -15.87 -4.11
N SER A 760 48.75 -16.75 -5.03
CA SER A 760 47.86 -17.28 -6.08
C SER A 760 46.65 -17.98 -5.44
N VAL A 761 45.44 -17.51 -5.74
CA VAL A 761 44.18 -18.10 -5.24
C VAL A 761 43.43 -18.87 -6.35
N ALA A 762 43.96 -18.93 -7.57
CA ALA A 762 43.34 -19.64 -8.69
C ALA A 762 44.27 -20.73 -9.26
N ARG A 763 43.68 -21.88 -9.61
CA ARG A 763 44.38 -22.91 -10.39
C ARG A 763 44.55 -22.38 -11.82
N SER A 764 45.78 -22.40 -12.33
CA SER A 764 46.20 -21.82 -13.62
C SER A 764 45.53 -22.43 -14.86
N GLU A 765 44.68 -23.44 -14.70
CA GLU A 765 44.04 -24.18 -15.80
C GLU A 765 42.60 -23.70 -16.11
N GLU A 766 42.04 -22.75 -15.34
CA GLU A 766 40.65 -22.29 -15.51
C GLU A 766 40.50 -20.86 -16.10
N VAL A 767 41.59 -20.16 -16.40
CA VAL A 767 41.51 -18.85 -17.07
C VAL A 767 41.23 -19.06 -18.56
N THR A 768 39.97 -19.26 -18.90
CA THR A 768 39.53 -19.28 -20.30
C THR A 768 39.23 -17.84 -20.73
N CYS A 769 39.94 -17.32 -21.75
CA CYS A 769 39.79 -15.95 -22.27
C CYS A 769 38.43 -15.74 -23.00
N ASN A 770 37.34 -16.26 -22.46
CA ASN A 770 36.05 -16.39 -23.15
C ASN A 770 35.19 -15.14 -23.01
N LYS A 771 35.56 -14.19 -22.15
CA LYS A 771 34.77 -12.98 -21.89
C LYS A 771 35.66 -11.76 -21.66
N PRO A 772 35.68 -10.81 -22.58
CA PRO A 772 36.23 -9.49 -22.34
C PRO A 772 35.19 -8.70 -21.55
N ALA A 773 35.59 -8.25 -20.37
CA ALA A 773 34.78 -7.42 -19.49
C ALA A 773 35.41 -6.04 -19.46
N THR A 774 34.97 -5.12 -20.33
CA THR A 774 35.01 -3.68 -20.04
C THR A 774 34.17 -2.90 -21.07
N THR A 775 33.07 -2.27 -20.64
CA THR A 775 32.57 -1.03 -21.27
C THR A 775 32.82 0.09 -20.28
N VAL A 776 32.83 1.31 -20.75
CA VAL A 776 33.57 2.39 -20.14
C VAL A 776 32.66 3.42 -19.48
N ALA A 777 33.07 3.80 -18.28
CA ALA A 777 32.49 4.85 -17.48
C ALA A 777 32.94 6.22 -17.97
N GLY A 778 32.02 7.07 -18.40
CA GLY A 778 32.26 8.51 -18.41
C GLY A 778 32.75 8.96 -17.03
N ALA A 779 34.02 9.29 -16.94
CA ALA A 779 34.59 10.07 -15.85
C ALA A 779 35.61 11.01 -16.49
N ARG A 780 35.64 12.26 -16.03
CA ARG A 780 36.66 13.23 -16.46
C ARG A 780 38.04 12.64 -16.19
N PRO A 781 38.97 12.65 -17.16
CA PRO A 781 40.32 12.15 -16.93
C PRO A 781 40.97 12.98 -15.82
N VAL A 782 41.36 12.32 -14.72
CA VAL A 782 42.30 12.87 -13.76
C VAL A 782 43.64 12.21 -14.06
N PHE A 783 44.54 12.96 -14.68
CA PHE A 783 45.92 12.53 -14.91
C PHE A 783 46.61 12.27 -13.56
N SER A 784 47.43 11.23 -13.48
CA SER A 784 48.05 10.74 -12.24
C SER A 784 49.09 11.69 -11.63
N ASP A 785 49.38 12.84 -12.25
CA ASP A 785 50.36 13.81 -11.76
C ASP A 785 49.76 15.15 -11.31
N GLY A 786 48.46 15.40 -11.53
CA GLY A 786 47.81 16.65 -11.07
C GLY A 786 48.39 17.94 -11.67
N THR A 787 49.24 17.87 -12.70
CA THR A 787 49.89 19.03 -13.29
C THR A 787 49.32 19.35 -14.67
N ARG A 788 48.74 20.55 -14.81
CA ARG A 788 48.49 21.17 -16.12
C ARG A 788 49.84 21.42 -16.80
N LEU A 789 50.21 20.59 -17.78
CA LEU A 789 51.30 20.92 -18.68
C LEU A 789 50.82 21.95 -19.70
N PHE A 790 51.07 23.23 -19.38
CA PHE A 790 51.37 24.21 -20.41
C PHE A 790 52.61 23.73 -21.16
N ALA A 791 52.50 23.50 -22.46
CA ALA A 791 53.67 23.42 -23.32
C ALA A 791 53.40 24.24 -24.59
N LEU A 792 54.12 25.37 -24.64
CA LEU A 792 54.41 26.14 -25.85
C LEU A 792 55.01 25.25 -26.94
N ASN A 793 54.43 25.30 -28.13
CA ASN A 793 55.11 25.74 -29.34
C ASN A 793 54.09 26.16 -30.40
#